data_AF-A0A9P1BEI4-F1
#
_entry.id   AF-A0A9P1BEI4-F1
#
_cell.length_a   1.000
_cell.length_b   1.000
_cell.length_c   1.000
_cell.angle_alpha   90.00
_cell.angle_beta   90.00
_cell.angle_gamma   90.00
#
_symmetry.space_group_name_H-M   'P 1'
#
loop_
_entity.id
_entity.type
_entity.pdbx_description
1 polymer ?
#
loop_
_entity_poly.entity_id
_entity_poly.type
_entity_poly.pdbx_seq_one_letter_code
_entity_poly.pdbx_strand_id
1 'polypeptide(L)'
;MASTVSRKTSRFAERSKDTEEFVQLLTAHQPRLYAYIRALVPVRSDAEEVLQQTSIALWQNFDQFERGTDFARWALKVAHFRVLEFRKQQQRDRLCFSNDFIEGFTPDSPECRHTDDRQRILAKCLSRLRQRDRELVQSRYRSGATLKSTSEEVGGGALMIRDTTSGFDSNELLSLLDSLCEGELSVAEAARIEELVRSNDAARALYLKYIELHAFLELEDAAGSPLNVVLDANALLGEPSPPAASLQQSTITQEEVHRTEVVEQEHQPGKLLKSLIPTADRLNQWLEVAPSAMMAVLLFACGVFVGVRMLNSDPSPAVLPSGGSAVSENTETPAKSAARNIASLTRTNGARWAESQPPEVGFRLEPGPLNLVEGTASIEFDSGVVVVLEGPAKFELETDGLGFLESGRLVANVPPQAVGFTIRTPTATVIDLGTEFGVQVDEELGTSEVHVFVGKVEVGAVGQDDDTTPPRRITAGQAVSVRAKTPVTELADAEPDRFVRSIEEETPEPQPTRVVTFQDGMPDPFTGELYTGTDDTTLKQWAPTHNFGKRGDLHAGGEVKPWIADGVAVSRALLRFDLSSLAGKFSKITSATLRLSVNTNVEFYPWDAPGELQLHRMSGRSGNWQEGNFLNGADAGNPGSGEVTWNQLAHGEKDWREVGAGRDFVPSPSARLPYEPRFSGTCELVLEGDLQFLEHWAKDPASNAGFLLRERSERKPNRVSFYSSEVSDVASRPQLVIEYVPLQQQVEDESLSVEEEAQNQQGKQQEESRDLEE
;
A
#
# COMPACT_ATOMS: atom_id res chain seq x y z
N MET A 1 25.56 59.68 -29.80
CA MET A 1 24.49 58.66 -29.83
C MET A 1 25.02 57.23 -30.02
N ALA A 2 25.98 56.98 -30.93
CA ALA A 2 26.55 55.63 -31.14
C ALA A 2 27.25 55.00 -29.90
N SER A 3 27.96 55.79 -29.09
CA SER A 3 28.64 55.31 -27.86
C SER A 3 27.67 54.87 -26.76
N THR A 4 26.53 55.55 -26.62
CA THR A 4 25.48 55.23 -25.64
C THR A 4 24.67 54.00 -26.05
N VAL A 5 24.44 53.81 -27.36
CA VAL A 5 23.78 52.63 -27.91
C VAL A 5 24.68 51.40 -27.76
N SER A 6 25.97 51.51 -28.07
CA SER A 6 26.95 50.41 -27.92
C SER A 6 27.13 49.97 -26.46
N ARG A 7 27.12 50.90 -25.49
CA ARG A 7 27.11 50.56 -24.05
C ARG A 7 25.80 49.90 -23.62
N LYS A 8 24.65 50.35 -24.13
CA LYS A 8 23.34 49.74 -23.84
C LYS A 8 23.24 48.32 -24.41
N THR A 9 23.68 48.08 -25.65
CA THR A 9 23.67 46.73 -26.25
C THR A 9 24.65 45.78 -25.57
N SER A 10 25.83 46.26 -25.13
CA SER A 10 26.77 45.47 -24.32
C SER A 10 26.17 45.08 -22.95
N ARG A 11 25.57 46.04 -22.25
CA ARG A 11 24.91 45.79 -20.95
C ARG A 11 23.68 44.89 -21.06
N PHE A 12 22.93 44.98 -22.17
CA PHE A 12 21.81 44.08 -22.45
C PHE A 12 22.29 42.66 -22.77
N ALA A 13 23.39 42.51 -23.52
CA ALA A 13 23.96 41.19 -23.82
C ALA A 13 24.59 40.52 -22.58
N GLU A 14 25.28 41.29 -21.72
CA GLU A 14 25.78 40.80 -20.42
C GLU A 14 24.63 40.38 -19.51
N ARG A 15 23.60 41.22 -19.36
CA ARG A 15 22.43 40.91 -18.52
C ARG A 15 21.62 39.72 -19.04
N SER A 16 21.57 39.51 -20.36
CA SER A 16 20.95 38.33 -20.98
C SER A 16 21.72 37.04 -20.68
N LYS A 17 23.06 37.09 -20.71
CA LYS A 17 23.92 35.96 -20.33
C LYS A 17 23.82 35.64 -18.84
N ASP A 18 23.78 36.65 -17.98
CA ASP A 18 23.57 36.45 -16.54
C ASP A 18 22.19 35.84 -16.26
N THR A 19 21.15 36.22 -17.02
CA THR A 19 19.83 35.59 -16.93
C THR A 19 19.86 34.13 -17.36
N GLU A 20 20.51 33.80 -18.48
CA GLU A 20 20.62 32.41 -18.96
C GLU A 20 21.43 31.53 -17.99
N GLU A 21 22.57 32.03 -17.52
CA GLU A 21 23.43 31.36 -16.55
C GLU A 21 22.69 31.10 -15.23
N PHE A 22 21.98 32.11 -14.70
CA PHE A 22 21.17 31.96 -13.50
C PHE A 22 20.06 30.94 -13.68
N VAL A 23 19.31 30.99 -14.78
CA VAL A 23 18.21 30.05 -15.03
C VAL A 23 18.75 28.63 -15.13
N GLN A 24 19.88 28.40 -15.80
CA GLN A 24 20.51 27.08 -15.87
C GLN A 24 20.94 26.57 -14.49
N LEU A 25 21.61 27.40 -13.70
CA LEU A 25 22.05 27.04 -12.34
C LEU A 25 20.86 26.79 -11.41
N LEU A 26 19.84 27.65 -11.46
CA LEU A 26 18.63 27.49 -10.67
C LEU A 26 17.89 26.21 -11.05
N THR A 27 17.64 25.98 -12.34
CA THR A 27 16.95 24.77 -12.81
C THR A 27 17.70 23.49 -12.44
N ALA A 28 19.04 23.49 -12.52
CA ALA A 28 19.86 22.35 -12.15
C ALA A 28 19.79 22.02 -10.63
N HIS A 29 19.64 23.04 -9.78
CA HIS A 29 19.70 22.88 -8.32
C HIS A 29 18.35 23.05 -7.60
N GLN A 30 17.28 23.40 -8.31
CA GLN A 30 15.94 23.58 -7.76
C GLN A 30 15.40 22.34 -7.01
N PRO A 31 15.61 21.09 -7.48
CA PRO A 31 15.18 19.91 -6.74
C PRO A 31 15.87 19.76 -5.38
N ARG A 32 17.17 20.04 -5.33
CA ARG A 32 17.96 20.02 -4.09
C ARG A 32 17.53 21.13 -3.13
N LEU A 33 17.24 22.33 -3.65
CA LEU A 33 16.73 23.44 -2.84
C LEU A 33 15.36 23.13 -2.25
N TYR A 34 14.47 22.56 -3.05
CA TYR A 34 13.13 22.21 -2.59
C TYR A 34 13.15 21.08 -1.56
N ALA A 35 13.94 20.02 -1.77
CA ALA A 35 14.09 18.94 -0.79
C ALA A 35 14.59 19.45 0.57
N TYR A 36 15.54 20.41 0.56
CA TYR A 36 16.01 21.05 1.78
C TYR A 36 14.92 21.88 2.48
N ILE A 37 14.16 22.66 1.73
CA ILE A 37 13.06 23.47 2.28
C ILE A 37 11.95 22.57 2.82
N ARG A 38 11.56 21.53 2.06
CA ARG A 38 10.51 20.56 2.43
C ARG A 38 10.87 19.79 3.71
N ALA A 39 12.16 19.51 3.94
CA ALA A 39 12.65 18.90 5.17
C ALA A 39 12.53 19.82 6.41
N LEU A 40 12.31 21.12 6.22
CA LEU A 40 12.20 22.10 7.30
C LEU A 40 10.82 22.76 7.40
N VAL A 41 10.01 22.62 6.36
CA VAL A 41 8.67 23.19 6.25
C VAL A 41 7.67 22.05 6.01
N PRO A 42 6.93 21.63 7.06
CA PRO A 42 6.06 20.46 7.00
C PRO A 42 4.96 20.52 5.95
N VAL A 43 4.38 21.72 5.78
CA VAL A 43 3.24 21.94 4.89
C VAL A 43 3.74 22.19 3.47
N ARG A 44 3.28 21.39 2.51
CA ARG A 44 3.71 21.46 1.10
C ARG A 44 3.52 22.85 0.48
N SER A 45 2.34 23.45 0.62
CA SER A 45 2.06 24.78 0.05
C SER A 45 3.00 25.86 0.59
N ASP A 46 3.37 25.75 1.86
CA ASP A 46 4.23 26.69 2.54
C ASP A 46 5.69 26.49 2.10
N ALA A 47 6.12 25.24 1.88
CA ALA A 47 7.42 24.92 1.31
C ALA A 47 7.57 25.46 -0.12
N GLU A 48 6.52 25.37 -0.94
CA GLU A 48 6.47 25.93 -2.30
C GLU A 48 6.56 27.47 -2.27
N GLU A 49 5.88 28.14 -1.33
CA GLU A 49 6.00 29.59 -1.11
C GLU A 49 7.44 29.99 -0.74
N VAL A 50 8.05 29.27 0.21
CA VAL A 50 9.44 29.52 0.62
C VAL A 50 10.40 29.31 -0.55
N LEU A 51 10.22 28.27 -1.37
CA LEU A 51 11.03 28.04 -2.58
C LEU A 51 10.91 29.20 -3.57
N GLN A 52 9.70 29.74 -3.76
CA GLN A 52 9.48 30.89 -4.63
C GLN A 52 10.21 32.14 -4.11
N GLN A 53 10.10 32.42 -2.81
CA GLN A 53 10.80 33.53 -2.17
C GLN A 53 12.33 33.37 -2.23
N THR A 54 12.84 32.16 -2.02
CA THR A 54 14.27 31.83 -2.19
C THR A 54 14.72 32.08 -3.62
N SER A 55 13.97 31.64 -4.62
CA SER A 55 14.31 31.86 -6.04
C SER A 55 14.41 33.35 -6.40
N ILE A 56 13.49 34.16 -5.87
CA ILE A 56 13.52 35.63 -6.01
C ILE A 56 14.77 36.20 -5.33
N ALA A 57 15.09 35.76 -4.12
CA ALA A 57 16.25 36.22 -3.37
C ALA A 57 17.58 35.87 -4.06
N LEU A 58 17.68 34.66 -4.63
CA LEU A 58 18.84 34.22 -5.40
C LEU A 58 19.02 35.09 -6.64
N TRP A 59 17.94 35.39 -7.37
CA TRP A 59 18.02 36.28 -8.53
C TRP A 59 18.47 37.70 -8.16
N GLN A 60 17.92 38.25 -7.07
CA GLN A 60 18.24 39.60 -6.61
C GLN A 60 19.70 39.76 -6.16
N ASN A 61 20.34 38.68 -5.71
CA ASN A 61 21.72 38.69 -5.21
C ASN A 61 22.66 37.88 -6.10
N PHE A 62 22.26 37.55 -7.34
CA PHE A 62 23.08 36.72 -8.23
C PHE A 62 24.40 37.39 -8.62
N ASP A 63 24.43 38.72 -8.61
CA ASP A 63 25.64 39.52 -8.82
C ASP A 63 26.69 39.33 -7.70
N GLN A 64 26.28 38.85 -6.52
CA GLN A 64 27.17 38.53 -5.40
C GLN A 64 27.69 37.08 -5.46
N PHE A 65 27.18 36.25 -6.37
CA PHE A 65 27.65 34.88 -6.53
C PHE A 65 29.02 34.86 -7.25
N GLU A 66 30.02 34.29 -6.59
CA GLU A 66 31.34 34.10 -7.17
C GLU A 66 31.33 32.92 -8.15
N ARG A 67 31.42 33.22 -9.45
CA ARG A 67 31.47 32.20 -10.51
C ARG A 67 32.62 31.21 -10.28
N GLY A 68 32.33 29.91 -10.44
CA GLY A 68 33.29 28.83 -10.19
C GLY A 68 33.28 28.31 -8.74
N THR A 69 32.48 28.92 -7.85
CA THR A 69 32.17 28.35 -6.53
C THR A 69 30.90 27.49 -6.58
N ASP A 70 30.64 26.71 -5.53
CA ASP A 70 29.50 25.80 -5.45
C ASP A 70 28.17 26.59 -5.29
N PHE A 71 27.43 26.72 -6.41
CA PHE A 71 26.14 27.40 -6.44
C PHE A 71 25.12 26.74 -5.51
N ALA A 72 25.10 25.41 -5.40
CA ALA A 72 24.16 24.70 -4.55
C ALA A 72 24.37 25.06 -3.08
N ARG A 73 25.64 25.15 -2.63
CA ARG A 73 25.97 25.55 -1.26
C ARG A 73 25.55 26.98 -0.97
N TRP A 74 25.81 27.91 -1.88
CA TRP A 74 25.37 29.30 -1.76
C TRP A 74 23.84 29.39 -1.69
N ALA A 75 23.16 28.67 -2.58
CA ALA A 75 21.70 28.71 -2.67
C ALA A 75 21.01 28.08 -1.46
N LEU A 76 21.54 26.97 -0.93
CA LEU A 76 21.04 26.35 0.32
C LEU A 76 21.21 27.27 1.53
N LYS A 77 22.27 28.07 1.57
CA LYS A 77 22.46 29.07 2.63
C LYS A 77 21.39 30.16 2.58
N VAL A 78 21.03 30.64 1.38
CA VAL A 78 19.92 31.59 1.19
C VAL A 78 18.59 30.94 1.58
N ALA A 79 18.36 29.69 1.16
CA ALA A 79 17.16 28.92 1.54
C ALA A 79 17.02 28.78 3.06
N HIS A 80 18.10 28.47 3.77
CA HIS A 80 18.11 28.35 5.23
C HIS A 80 17.63 29.64 5.93
N PHE A 81 18.13 30.80 5.49
CA PHE A 81 17.66 32.08 6.06
C PHE A 81 16.20 32.37 5.74
N ARG A 82 15.72 32.01 4.55
CA ARG A 82 14.30 32.16 4.19
C ARG A 82 13.39 31.27 5.02
N VAL A 83 13.80 30.03 5.32
CA VAL A 83 13.08 29.14 6.24
C VAL A 83 13.00 29.75 7.66
N LEU A 84 14.11 30.28 8.18
CA LEU A 84 14.12 30.96 9.48
C LEU A 84 13.21 32.20 9.51
N GLU A 85 13.17 32.97 8.43
CA GLU A 85 12.30 34.14 8.28
C GLU A 85 10.82 33.74 8.21
N PHE A 86 10.47 32.78 7.36
CA PHE A 86 9.12 32.23 7.25
C PHE A 86 8.61 31.75 8.61
N ARG A 87 9.45 31.03 9.36
CA ARG A 87 9.11 30.55 10.70
C ARG A 87 8.87 31.69 11.70
N LYS A 88 9.63 32.79 11.64
CA LYS A 88 9.40 33.96 12.50
C LYS A 88 8.03 34.61 12.23
N GLN A 89 7.58 34.61 10.97
CA GLN A 89 6.30 35.20 10.58
C GLN A 89 5.10 34.32 10.98
N GLN A 90 5.28 32.99 11.06
CA GLN A 90 4.19 32.00 11.26
C GLN A 90 4.00 31.52 12.72
N GLN A 91 4.75 32.06 13.69
CA GLN A 91 4.82 31.59 15.09
C GLN A 91 3.48 31.54 15.88
N ARG A 92 2.35 31.98 15.32
CA ARG A 92 1.09 32.14 16.07
C ARG A 92 -0.09 31.27 15.62
N ASP A 93 -0.08 30.68 14.42
CA ASP A 93 -1.30 30.04 13.88
C ASP A 93 -1.08 28.76 13.03
N ARG A 94 0.16 28.27 12.85
CA ARG A 94 0.44 27.13 11.96
C ARG A 94 1.47 26.14 12.52
N LEU A 95 1.40 24.90 12.01
CA LEU A 95 2.31 23.80 12.34
C LEU A 95 3.72 24.09 11.78
N CYS A 96 4.70 24.29 12.66
CA CYS A 96 6.09 24.60 12.31
C CYS A 96 7.07 23.92 13.26
N PHE A 97 8.26 23.54 12.76
CA PHE A 97 9.30 22.94 13.60
C PHE A 97 10.03 23.96 14.50
N SER A 98 10.61 23.50 15.61
CA SER A 98 11.36 24.31 16.59
C SER A 98 12.66 24.92 16.04
N ASN A 99 13.22 25.95 16.69
CA ASN A 99 14.40 26.67 16.15
C ASN A 99 15.61 25.74 16.24
N ASP A 100 15.73 25.09 17.38
CA ASP A 100 16.73 24.07 17.66
C ASP A 100 16.70 22.93 16.64
N PHE A 101 15.50 22.54 16.16
CA PHE A 101 15.38 21.57 15.07
C PHE A 101 15.96 22.12 13.76
N ILE A 102 15.53 23.31 13.32
CA ILE A 102 15.99 23.91 12.05
C ILE A 102 17.51 24.17 12.06
N GLU A 103 18.05 24.64 13.19
CA GLU A 103 19.48 24.90 13.37
C GLU A 103 20.33 23.61 13.35
N GLY A 104 19.73 22.46 13.68
CA GLY A 104 20.35 21.14 13.52
C GLY A 104 20.58 20.71 12.07
N PHE A 105 19.92 21.37 11.10
CA PHE A 105 20.00 21.05 9.67
C PHE A 105 20.68 22.17 8.87
N THR A 106 22.00 22.27 9.03
CA THR A 106 22.80 23.22 8.25
C THR A 106 23.08 22.70 6.83
N PRO A 107 23.20 23.58 5.83
CA PRO A 107 23.62 23.22 4.46
C PRO A 107 24.96 22.46 4.37
N ASP A 108 25.79 22.57 5.41
CA ASP A 108 27.13 21.98 5.46
C ASP A 108 27.15 20.56 6.04
N SER A 109 25.99 20.09 6.53
CA SER A 109 25.82 18.75 7.09
C SER A 109 26.20 17.66 6.06
N PRO A 110 26.87 16.58 6.48
CA PRO A 110 27.29 15.50 5.58
C PRO A 110 26.13 14.79 4.90
N GLU A 111 24.95 14.80 5.52
CA GLU A 111 23.70 14.22 5.00
C GLU A 111 23.18 14.99 3.77
N CYS A 112 23.35 16.32 3.74
CA CYS A 112 22.98 17.18 2.60
C CYS A 112 23.94 17.13 1.40
N ARG A 113 25.03 16.34 1.48
CA ARG A 113 26.05 16.22 0.40
C ARG A 113 25.76 15.12 -0.62
N HIS A 114 24.91 14.15 -0.27
CA HIS A 114 24.68 12.95 -1.08
C HIS A 114 23.37 13.00 -1.90
N THR A 115 22.70 14.16 -1.88
CA THR A 115 21.38 14.36 -2.49
C THR A 115 21.40 14.21 -4.02
N ASP A 116 22.43 14.75 -4.69
CA ASP A 116 22.51 14.74 -6.15
C ASP A 116 22.65 13.31 -6.74
N ASP A 117 23.36 12.42 -6.04
CA ASP A 117 23.49 11.02 -6.44
C ASP A 117 22.19 10.23 -6.27
N ARG A 118 21.44 10.49 -5.18
CA ARG A 118 20.15 9.84 -4.92
C ARG A 118 19.10 10.27 -5.92
N GLN A 119 19.02 11.56 -6.25
CA GLN A 119 18.12 12.08 -7.28
C GLN A 119 18.39 11.43 -8.65
N ARG A 120 19.66 11.30 -9.04
CA ARG A 120 20.06 10.61 -10.28
C ARG A 120 19.67 9.13 -10.29
N ILE A 121 19.82 8.44 -9.16
CA ILE A 121 19.43 7.03 -9.00
C ILE A 121 17.90 6.90 -9.08
N LEU A 122 17.15 7.75 -8.38
CA LEU A 122 15.69 7.76 -8.35
C LEU A 122 15.09 8.01 -9.74
N ALA A 123 15.57 9.02 -10.46
CA ALA A 123 15.19 9.28 -11.85
C ALA A 123 15.40 8.04 -12.75
N LYS A 124 16.53 7.34 -12.57
CA LYS A 124 16.82 6.08 -13.26
C LYS A 124 15.85 4.96 -12.83
N CYS A 125 15.47 4.87 -11.55
CA CYS A 125 14.48 3.91 -11.08
C CYS A 125 13.08 4.18 -11.67
N LEU A 126 12.62 5.43 -11.66
CA LEU A 126 11.33 5.84 -12.26
C LEU A 126 11.28 5.58 -13.76
N SER A 127 12.40 5.73 -14.47
CA SER A 127 12.51 5.38 -15.90
C SER A 127 12.38 3.88 -16.17
N ARG A 128 12.65 3.03 -15.18
CA ARG A 128 12.56 1.56 -15.29
C ARG A 128 11.19 0.99 -14.92
N LEU A 129 10.33 1.79 -14.27
CA LEU A 129 8.97 1.40 -13.96
C LEU A 129 8.16 1.11 -15.24
N ARG A 130 7.23 0.16 -15.16
CA ARG A 130 6.24 -0.05 -16.23
C ARG A 130 5.34 1.17 -16.30
N GLN A 131 4.75 1.42 -17.48
CA GLN A 131 3.93 2.61 -17.71
C GLN A 131 2.82 2.78 -16.65
N ARG A 132 2.10 1.69 -16.33
CA ARG A 132 1.06 1.68 -15.30
C ARG A 132 1.57 2.01 -13.90
N ASP A 133 2.74 1.48 -13.53
CA ASP A 133 3.34 1.70 -12.21
C ASP A 133 3.86 3.15 -12.08
N ARG A 134 4.39 3.71 -13.18
CA ARG A 134 4.80 5.12 -13.27
C ARG A 134 3.60 6.06 -13.18
N GLU A 135 2.52 5.75 -13.88
CA GLU A 135 1.27 6.52 -13.82
C GLU A 135 0.65 6.50 -12.42
N LEU A 136 0.72 5.37 -11.71
CA LEU A 136 0.29 5.26 -10.31
C LEU A 136 1.13 6.14 -9.39
N VAL A 137 2.45 6.06 -9.47
CA VAL A 137 3.35 6.92 -8.69
C VAL A 137 3.06 8.39 -9.01
N GLN A 138 2.97 8.77 -10.29
CA GLN A 138 2.65 10.14 -10.68
C GLN A 138 1.26 10.59 -10.18
N SER A 139 0.25 9.73 -10.19
CA SER A 139 -1.09 10.08 -9.68
C SER A 139 -1.07 10.40 -8.19
N ARG A 140 -0.28 9.68 -7.38
CA ARG A 140 -0.14 9.95 -5.93
C ARG A 140 0.46 11.33 -5.65
N TYR A 141 1.42 11.77 -6.43
CA TYR A 141 2.16 13.03 -6.15
C TYR A 141 1.53 14.26 -6.81
N ARG A 142 0.40 14.09 -7.52
CA ARG A 142 -0.40 15.20 -8.05
C ARG A 142 -0.82 16.17 -6.96
N SER A 143 -0.85 17.45 -7.32
CA SER A 143 -1.36 18.49 -6.42
C SER A 143 -2.79 18.15 -5.96
N GLY A 144 -2.98 17.94 -4.64
CA GLY A 144 -4.26 17.60 -4.03
C GLY A 144 -4.63 16.10 -3.98
N ALA A 145 -3.76 15.19 -4.41
CA ALA A 145 -4.00 13.75 -4.32
C ALA A 145 -3.57 13.18 -2.95
N THR A 146 -4.40 12.31 -2.37
CA THR A 146 -4.11 11.58 -1.13
C THR A 146 -3.92 10.08 -1.41
N LEU A 147 -3.36 9.33 -0.46
CA LEU A 147 -3.31 7.87 -0.52
C LEU A 147 -4.72 7.28 -0.76
N LYS A 148 -5.73 7.85 -0.10
CA LYS A 148 -7.13 7.45 -0.23
C LYS A 148 -7.66 7.68 -1.64
N SER A 149 -7.52 8.89 -2.18
CA SER A 149 -8.00 9.21 -3.54
C SER A 149 -7.29 8.40 -4.63
N THR A 150 -6.01 8.07 -4.42
CA THR A 150 -5.19 7.31 -5.39
C THR A 150 -5.48 5.80 -5.31
N SER A 151 -5.75 5.28 -4.11
CA SER A 151 -6.14 3.88 -3.87
C SER A 151 -7.51 3.54 -4.46
N GLU A 152 -8.47 4.48 -4.38
CA GLU A 152 -9.80 4.40 -4.97
C GLU A 152 -9.74 4.41 -6.51
N GLU A 153 -8.74 5.07 -7.09
CA GLU A 153 -8.58 5.22 -8.54
C GLU A 153 -7.85 4.02 -9.20
N VAL A 154 -6.99 3.29 -8.47
CA VAL A 154 -6.10 2.28 -9.08
C VAL A 154 -6.21 0.86 -8.50
N GLY A 155 -6.87 0.66 -7.35
CA GLY A 155 -7.12 -0.67 -6.78
C GLY A 155 -5.82 -1.46 -6.49
N GLY A 156 -5.15 -1.16 -5.39
CA GLY A 156 -3.95 -1.89 -4.95
C GLY A 156 -3.37 -1.37 -3.64
N GLY A 157 -3.04 -2.31 -2.74
CA GLY A 157 -2.63 -2.05 -1.35
C GLY A 157 -1.28 -1.34 -1.17
N ALA A 158 -1.17 -0.66 -0.04
CA ALA A 158 -0.05 0.22 0.33
C ALA A 158 1.29 -0.54 0.50
N LEU A 159 2.36 0.07 -0.01
CA LEU A 159 3.72 -0.43 0.04
C LEU A 159 4.39 0.02 1.35
N MET A 160 4.74 -0.93 2.22
CA MET A 160 5.48 -0.65 3.46
C MET A 160 6.98 -0.88 3.24
N ILE A 161 7.79 0.17 3.36
CA ILE A 161 9.26 0.07 3.36
C ILE A 161 9.69 -0.16 4.81
N ARG A 162 10.35 -1.28 5.15
CA ARG A 162 10.85 -1.56 6.50
C ARG A 162 12.38 -1.60 6.51
N ASP A 163 12.99 -0.82 7.40
CA ASP A 163 14.42 -0.91 7.77
C ASP A 163 14.49 -1.19 9.27
N THR A 164 15.08 -2.32 9.66
CA THR A 164 15.16 -2.78 11.06
C THR A 164 16.56 -2.62 11.66
N THR A 165 17.45 -1.89 11.00
CA THR A 165 18.87 -1.80 11.40
C THR A 165 19.23 -0.58 12.25
N SER A 166 18.29 0.32 12.51
CA SER A 166 18.54 1.54 13.28
C SER A 166 17.96 1.45 14.69
N GLY A 167 18.74 1.83 15.71
CA GLY A 167 18.38 1.77 17.15
C GLY A 167 17.25 2.72 17.60
N PHE A 168 16.21 2.88 16.80
CA PHE A 168 14.93 3.54 17.08
C PHE A 168 13.82 2.80 16.32
N ASP A 169 12.57 2.89 16.77
CA ASP A 169 11.45 2.30 16.03
C ASP A 169 11.25 3.02 14.70
N SER A 170 11.74 2.39 13.64
CA SER A 170 11.69 2.96 12.29
C SER A 170 10.27 2.96 11.73
N ASN A 171 9.37 2.11 12.24
CA ASN A 171 7.96 2.11 11.86
C ASN A 171 7.23 3.31 12.47
N GLU A 172 7.57 3.68 13.71
CA GLU A 172 7.03 4.89 14.34
C GLU A 172 7.37 6.12 13.50
N LEU A 173 8.64 6.30 13.13
CA LEU A 173 9.05 7.44 12.32
C LEU A 173 8.43 7.42 10.92
N LEU A 174 8.36 6.26 10.25
CA LEU A 174 7.76 6.16 8.92
C LEU A 174 6.26 6.46 8.94
N SER A 175 5.52 6.01 9.95
CA SER A 175 4.11 6.35 10.14
C SER A 175 3.91 7.87 10.33
N LEU A 176 4.73 8.49 11.18
CA LEU A 176 4.70 9.95 11.37
C LEU A 176 5.07 10.72 10.10
N LEU A 177 6.01 10.19 9.31
CA LEU A 177 6.42 10.74 8.03
C LEU A 177 5.34 10.57 6.95
N ASP A 178 4.55 9.51 6.98
CA ASP A 178 3.37 9.34 6.13
C ASP A 178 2.32 10.40 6.45
N SER A 179 1.97 10.58 7.74
CA SER A 179 1.06 11.65 8.18
C SER A 179 1.55 13.05 7.77
N LEU A 180 2.86 13.28 7.81
CA LEU A 180 3.51 14.50 7.32
C LEU A 180 3.34 14.69 5.80
N CYS A 181 3.42 13.62 5.01
CA CYS A 181 3.29 13.68 3.56
C CYS A 181 1.83 13.70 3.08
N GLU A 182 0.88 13.18 3.87
CA GLU A 182 -0.57 13.32 3.64
C GLU A 182 -1.12 14.69 4.09
N GLY A 183 -0.35 15.46 4.85
CA GLY A 183 -0.78 16.76 5.38
C GLY A 183 -1.75 16.65 6.57
N GLU A 184 -1.81 15.47 7.20
CA GLU A 184 -2.67 15.16 8.35
C GLU A 184 -1.91 15.26 9.69
N LEU A 185 -0.65 15.70 9.66
CA LEU A 185 0.22 15.76 10.83
C LEU A 185 -0.35 16.68 11.93
N SER A 186 -0.51 16.14 13.13
CA SER A 186 -0.87 16.91 14.32
C SER A 186 0.33 17.60 14.97
N VAL A 187 0.08 18.57 15.85
CA VAL A 187 1.13 19.28 16.60
C VAL A 187 1.94 18.33 17.49
N ALA A 188 1.29 17.32 18.08
CA ALA A 188 1.96 16.31 18.92
C ALA A 188 2.87 15.39 18.11
N GLU A 189 2.42 14.96 16.93
CA GLU A 189 3.21 14.13 16.02
C GLU A 189 4.39 14.90 15.43
N ALA A 190 4.22 16.18 15.11
CA ALA A 190 5.32 17.05 14.70
C ALA A 190 6.41 17.14 15.79
N ALA A 191 6.01 17.34 17.05
CA ALA A 191 6.95 17.35 18.18
C ALA A 191 7.66 16.00 18.35
N ARG A 192 6.97 14.88 18.09
CA ARG A 192 7.54 13.53 18.15
C ARG A 192 8.57 13.30 17.04
N ILE A 193 8.31 13.75 15.82
CA ILE A 193 9.31 13.73 14.72
C ILE A 193 10.57 14.48 15.14
N GLU A 194 10.42 15.68 15.71
CA GLU A 194 11.57 16.46 16.16
C GLU A 194 12.39 15.74 17.24
N GLU A 195 11.72 15.09 18.19
CA GLU A 195 12.37 14.31 19.23
C GLU A 195 13.20 13.16 18.66
N LEU A 196 12.60 12.35 17.79
CA LEU A 196 13.26 11.18 17.19
C LEU A 196 14.46 11.60 16.33
N VAL A 197 14.27 12.60 15.48
CA VAL A 197 15.30 13.10 14.57
C VAL A 197 16.45 13.81 15.30
N ARG A 198 16.16 14.45 16.44
CA ARG A 198 17.20 15.08 17.26
C ARG A 198 17.99 14.05 18.07
N SER A 199 17.30 13.07 18.64
CA SER A 199 17.90 12.08 19.55
C SER A 199 18.65 10.96 18.85
N ASN A 200 18.40 10.71 17.56
CA ASN A 200 18.99 9.60 16.83
C ASN A 200 19.46 9.99 15.41
N ASP A 201 20.76 9.82 15.14
CA ASP A 201 21.35 10.16 13.83
C ASP A 201 20.84 9.27 12.69
N ALA A 202 20.48 8.02 12.98
CA ALA A 202 19.85 7.13 11.99
C ALA A 202 18.42 7.58 11.68
N ALA A 203 17.68 8.06 12.68
CA ALA A 203 16.35 8.65 12.49
C ALA A 203 16.43 9.92 11.65
N ARG A 204 17.43 10.77 11.92
CA ARG A 204 17.72 11.95 11.10
C ARG A 204 18.05 11.59 9.65
N ALA A 205 18.87 10.57 9.44
CA ALA A 205 19.23 10.10 8.11
C ALA A 205 18.02 9.51 7.37
N LEU A 206 17.14 8.77 8.07
CA LEU A 206 15.91 8.21 7.49
C LEU A 206 14.92 9.33 7.13
N TYR A 207 14.67 10.27 8.04
CA TYR A 207 13.85 11.46 7.82
C TYR A 207 14.27 12.21 6.55
N LEU A 208 15.57 12.53 6.43
CA LEU A 208 16.09 13.24 5.27
C LEU A 208 15.93 12.43 3.98
N LYS A 209 16.27 11.14 3.97
CA LYS A 209 16.09 10.27 2.80
C LYS A 209 14.63 10.20 2.36
N TYR A 210 13.72 10.10 3.33
CA TYR A 210 12.29 9.97 3.08
C TYR A 210 11.73 11.27 2.49
N ILE A 211 11.98 12.41 3.13
CA ILE A 211 11.48 13.71 2.63
C ILE A 211 12.13 14.11 1.30
N GLU A 212 13.41 13.78 1.09
CA GLU A 212 14.10 14.00 -0.18
C GLU A 212 13.43 13.23 -1.34
N LEU A 213 13.04 11.97 -1.11
CA LEU A 213 12.30 11.15 -2.07
C LEU A 213 10.94 11.79 -2.42
N HIS A 214 10.17 12.17 -1.40
CA HIS A 214 8.85 12.79 -1.59
C HIS A 214 8.95 14.14 -2.30
N ALA A 215 9.89 15.01 -1.91
CA ALA A 215 10.10 16.31 -2.53
C ALA A 215 10.48 16.21 -4.01
N PHE A 216 11.26 15.18 -4.38
CA PHE A 216 11.61 14.94 -5.78
C PHE A 216 10.38 14.52 -6.61
N LEU A 217 9.55 13.62 -6.07
CA LEU A 217 8.34 13.14 -6.73
C LEU A 217 7.26 14.24 -6.85
N GLU A 218 7.16 15.13 -5.85
CA GLU A 218 6.30 16.32 -5.89
C GLU A 218 6.69 17.29 -7.02
N LEU A 219 8.00 17.47 -7.28
CA LEU A 219 8.50 18.34 -8.35
C LEU A 219 8.36 17.74 -9.75
N GLU A 220 8.43 16.41 -9.90
CA GLU A 220 8.22 15.76 -11.21
C GLU A 220 6.81 16.02 -11.76
N ASP A 221 5.79 16.03 -10.91
CA ASP A 221 4.40 16.33 -11.32
C ASP A 221 4.24 17.78 -11.78
N ALA A 222 4.82 18.74 -11.05
CA ALA A 222 4.71 20.16 -11.35
C ALA A 222 5.31 20.53 -12.73
N ALA A 223 6.32 19.80 -13.23
CA ALA A 223 7.02 20.14 -14.47
C ALA A 223 6.35 19.63 -15.77
N GLY A 224 5.36 18.74 -15.70
CA GLY A 224 4.57 18.26 -16.84
C GLY A 224 5.35 17.70 -18.05
N SER A 225 6.64 17.39 -17.91
CA SER A 225 7.53 16.94 -19.00
C SER A 225 8.27 15.66 -18.64
N PRO A 226 8.35 14.66 -19.54
CA PRO A 226 9.16 13.47 -19.31
C PRO A 226 10.64 13.83 -19.32
N LEU A 227 11.31 13.64 -18.18
CA LEU A 227 12.72 13.30 -17.86
C LEU A 227 13.91 13.61 -18.81
N ASN A 228 13.74 14.03 -20.06
CA ASN A 228 14.83 14.20 -21.02
C ASN A 228 15.51 15.58 -20.98
N VAL A 229 14.91 16.62 -20.37
CA VAL A 229 15.50 17.98 -20.39
C VAL A 229 16.49 18.21 -19.23
N VAL A 230 16.24 17.59 -18.06
CA VAL A 230 17.09 17.79 -16.86
C VAL A 230 18.32 16.86 -16.86
N LEU A 231 18.21 15.66 -17.44
CA LEU A 231 19.33 14.73 -17.57
C LEU A 231 20.41 15.23 -18.57
N ASP A 232 20.02 15.95 -19.62
CA ASP A 232 20.96 16.51 -20.60
C ASP A 232 21.76 17.70 -20.03
N ALA A 233 21.19 18.50 -19.13
CA ALA A 233 21.90 19.63 -18.52
C ALA A 233 23.03 19.18 -17.57
N ASN A 234 22.78 18.14 -16.76
CA ASN A 234 23.80 17.54 -15.88
C ASN A 234 24.85 16.71 -16.66
N ALA A 235 24.52 16.20 -17.85
CA ALA A 235 25.50 15.56 -18.73
C ALA A 235 26.39 16.56 -19.47
N LEU A 236 25.95 17.82 -19.65
CA LEU A 236 26.71 18.91 -20.28
C LEU A 236 27.68 19.61 -19.32
N LEU A 237 27.44 19.56 -18.02
CA LEU A 237 28.31 20.10 -16.96
C LEU A 237 29.12 18.97 -16.31
N GLY A 238 30.01 18.35 -17.08
CA GLY A 238 30.93 17.34 -16.55
C GLY A 238 31.99 17.96 -15.66
N GLU A 239 31.77 18.04 -14.35
CA GLU A 239 32.84 18.23 -13.37
C GLU A 239 32.59 17.33 -12.15
N PRO A 240 33.53 16.44 -11.78
CA PRO A 240 33.49 15.78 -10.48
C PRO A 240 33.89 16.79 -9.39
N SER A 241 33.11 16.86 -8.31
CA SER A 241 33.47 17.64 -7.11
C SER A 241 34.90 17.31 -6.66
N PRO A 242 35.79 18.31 -6.48
CA PRO A 242 37.15 18.04 -6.02
C PRO A 242 37.15 17.56 -4.56
N PRO A 243 38.13 16.72 -4.15
CA PRO A 243 38.23 16.27 -2.77
C PRO A 243 38.57 17.45 -1.84
N ALA A 244 38.04 17.38 -0.63
CA ALA A 244 38.17 18.41 0.40
C ALA A 244 39.62 18.83 0.64
N ALA A 245 40.00 20.00 0.11
CA ALA A 245 41.22 20.70 0.46
C ALA A 245 40.89 22.14 0.83
N SER A 246 41.13 22.44 2.12
CA SER A 246 41.30 23.73 2.78
C SER A 246 41.17 25.00 1.91
N LEU A 247 40.01 25.67 1.97
CA LEU A 247 39.86 27.08 1.61
C LEU A 247 38.97 27.79 2.64
N GLN A 248 39.36 29.03 2.96
CA GLN A 248 38.96 29.79 4.14
C GLN A 248 37.46 30.17 4.16
N GLN A 249 36.88 30.20 5.37
CA GLN A 249 35.52 30.65 5.65
C GLN A 249 35.26 32.06 5.10
N SER A 250 34.38 32.19 4.10
CA SER A 250 33.70 33.44 3.76
C SER A 250 32.42 33.55 4.58
N THR A 251 32.51 34.26 5.71
CA THR A 251 31.38 34.49 6.63
C THR A 251 30.48 35.61 6.09
N ILE A 252 29.40 35.25 5.40
CA ILE A 252 28.24 36.16 5.26
C ILE A 252 27.58 36.25 6.63
N THR A 253 27.62 37.42 7.26
CA THR A 253 27.04 37.69 8.59
C THR A 253 25.57 38.14 8.47
N GLN A 254 24.79 37.98 9.54
CA GLN A 254 23.38 38.40 9.63
C GLN A 254 23.14 39.88 9.26
N GLU A 255 24.15 40.74 9.38
CA GLU A 255 24.05 42.18 9.07
C GLU A 255 24.02 42.50 7.57
N GLU A 256 24.60 41.65 6.70
CA GLU A 256 24.57 41.89 5.24
C GLU A 256 23.22 41.52 4.61
N VAL A 257 22.45 40.63 5.23
CA VAL A 257 21.11 40.23 4.76
C VAL A 257 20.02 41.23 5.17
N HIS A 258 20.22 41.99 6.27
CA HIS A 258 19.22 42.91 6.82
C HIS A 258 19.22 44.32 6.19
N ARG A 259 20.09 44.62 5.21
CA ARG A 259 20.20 45.99 4.65
C ARG A 259 19.32 46.29 3.44
N THR A 260 18.33 45.44 3.15
CA THR A 260 17.44 45.63 2.00
C THR A 260 16.00 45.81 2.44
N GLU A 261 15.73 46.88 3.20
CA GLU A 261 14.39 47.48 3.22
C GLU A 261 14.50 48.99 3.04
N VAL A 262 13.54 49.52 2.26
CA VAL A 262 13.26 50.91 1.91
C VAL A 262 14.03 51.48 0.70
N VAL A 263 13.61 51.10 -0.51
CA VAL A 263 13.33 52.06 -1.59
C VAL A 263 12.04 51.64 -2.31
N GLU A 264 10.97 52.35 -1.99
CA GLU A 264 9.70 52.34 -2.71
C GLU A 264 9.92 53.04 -4.07
N GLN A 265 10.09 52.29 -5.15
CA GLN A 265 9.94 52.80 -6.51
C GLN A 265 9.19 51.80 -7.39
N GLU A 266 7.97 52.17 -7.78
CA GLU A 266 7.11 51.49 -8.75
C GLU A 266 7.87 51.14 -10.03
N HIS A 267 8.28 49.88 -10.22
CA HIS A 267 8.47 49.29 -11.55
C HIS A 267 8.13 47.80 -11.46
N GLN A 268 6.99 47.40 -12.06
CA GLN A 268 6.45 46.05 -12.08
C GLN A 268 7.43 45.01 -12.65
N PRO A 269 7.98 44.06 -11.87
CA PRO A 269 8.79 42.95 -12.38
C PRO A 269 7.98 41.65 -12.49
N GLY A 270 6.73 41.63 -12.01
CA GLY A 270 5.90 40.42 -11.85
C GLY A 270 5.37 39.76 -13.13
N LYS A 271 5.72 40.27 -14.31
CA LYS A 271 5.30 39.68 -15.61
C LYS A 271 6.36 38.82 -16.30
N LEU A 272 7.64 38.98 -15.98
CA LEU A 272 8.74 38.23 -16.64
C LEU A 272 9.10 36.92 -15.92
N LEU A 273 8.85 36.81 -14.61
CA LEU A 273 9.11 35.57 -13.86
C LEU A 273 7.95 34.55 -13.94
N LYS A 274 6.72 35.01 -14.23
CA LYS A 274 5.56 34.11 -14.41
C LYS A 274 5.63 33.30 -15.71
N SER A 275 6.49 33.66 -16.66
CA SER A 275 6.67 32.94 -17.93
C SER A 275 7.81 31.93 -17.92
N LEU A 276 8.54 31.78 -16.81
CA LEU A 276 9.73 30.91 -16.71
C LEU A 276 9.53 29.72 -15.73
N ILE A 277 8.33 29.56 -15.19
CA ILE A 277 7.91 28.38 -14.40
C ILE A 277 6.91 27.61 -15.29
N PRO A 278 7.16 26.35 -15.65
CA PRO A 278 6.27 25.60 -16.53
C PRO A 278 5.04 25.08 -15.76
N THR A 279 4.15 25.97 -15.34
CA THR A 279 2.80 25.64 -14.85
C THR A 279 1.79 26.71 -15.23
N ALA A 280 1.53 26.90 -16.53
CA ALA A 280 0.27 27.43 -17.06
C ALA A 280 0.30 27.55 -18.59
N ASP A 281 0.32 26.43 -19.32
CA ASP A 281 0.05 26.46 -20.78
C ASP A 281 -0.63 25.17 -21.30
N ARG A 282 -1.60 24.65 -20.53
CA ARG A 282 -2.58 23.64 -21.01
C ARG A 282 -4.03 24.02 -20.74
N LEU A 283 -4.34 25.31 -20.79
CA LEU A 283 -5.72 25.80 -20.73
C LEU A 283 -6.07 26.83 -21.81
N ASN A 284 -5.29 26.94 -22.89
CA ASN A 284 -5.63 27.84 -24.00
C ASN A 284 -5.38 27.32 -25.43
N GLN A 285 -5.41 25.99 -25.65
CA GLN A 285 -5.42 25.39 -27.00
C GLN A 285 -6.75 24.69 -27.36
N TRP A 286 -7.88 25.15 -26.81
CA TRP A 286 -9.23 24.66 -27.17
C TRP A 286 -10.22 25.78 -27.53
N LEU A 287 -9.76 26.91 -28.09
CA LEU A 287 -10.63 28.02 -28.51
C LEU A 287 -10.70 28.29 -30.02
N GLU A 288 -10.19 27.40 -30.89
CA GLU A 288 -10.38 27.51 -32.36
C GLU A 288 -10.99 26.28 -33.06
N VAL A 289 -11.72 25.41 -32.34
CA VAL A 289 -12.52 24.33 -32.97
C VAL A 289 -14.01 24.33 -32.56
N ALA A 290 -14.46 25.40 -31.92
CA ALA A 290 -15.79 25.49 -31.31
C ALA A 290 -17.03 25.60 -32.23
N PRO A 291 -16.99 25.81 -33.57
CA PRO A 291 -18.22 25.79 -34.37
C PRO A 291 -18.55 24.44 -35.05
N SER A 292 -17.62 23.49 -35.19
CA SER A 292 -17.82 22.28 -36.02
C SER A 292 -18.22 21.02 -35.26
N ALA A 293 -17.77 20.85 -34.00
CA ALA A 293 -18.11 19.67 -33.20
C ALA A 293 -19.57 19.71 -32.67
N MET A 294 -20.13 20.90 -32.45
CA MET A 294 -21.49 21.06 -31.94
C MET A 294 -22.57 20.72 -32.99
N MET A 295 -22.24 20.82 -34.29
CA MET A 295 -23.15 20.49 -35.40
C MET A 295 -23.23 18.98 -35.67
N ALA A 296 -22.14 18.23 -35.45
CA ALA A 296 -22.12 16.77 -35.61
C ALA A 296 -22.91 16.06 -34.49
N VAL A 297 -22.82 16.55 -33.26
CA VAL A 297 -23.57 16.01 -32.10
C VAL A 297 -25.07 16.30 -32.23
N LEU A 298 -25.46 17.47 -32.75
CA LEU A 298 -26.86 17.82 -33.02
C LEU A 298 -27.47 17.02 -34.19
N LEU A 299 -26.70 16.73 -35.24
CA LEU A 299 -27.16 15.90 -36.37
C LEU A 299 -27.27 14.41 -35.99
N PHE A 300 -26.40 13.91 -35.11
CA PHE A 300 -26.48 12.53 -34.60
C PHE A 300 -27.67 12.36 -33.64
N ALA A 301 -27.92 13.35 -32.77
CA ALA A 301 -29.09 13.37 -31.88
C ALA A 301 -30.42 13.47 -32.64
N CYS A 302 -30.49 14.24 -33.74
CA CYS A 302 -31.68 14.28 -34.61
C CYS A 302 -31.89 12.97 -35.39
N GLY A 303 -30.82 12.30 -35.82
CA GLY A 303 -30.91 11.03 -36.56
C GLY A 303 -31.44 9.87 -35.71
N VAL A 304 -31.02 9.80 -34.44
CA VAL A 304 -31.51 8.79 -33.47
C VAL A 304 -32.96 9.08 -33.07
N PHE A 305 -33.33 10.36 -32.91
CA PHE A 305 -34.71 10.75 -32.55
C PHE A 305 -35.73 10.48 -33.68
N VAL A 306 -35.34 10.63 -34.95
CA VAL A 306 -36.21 10.28 -36.10
C VAL A 306 -36.27 8.76 -36.33
N GLY A 307 -35.19 8.02 -36.05
CA GLY A 307 -35.15 6.55 -36.16
C GLY A 307 -36.02 5.83 -35.14
N VAL A 308 -36.06 6.33 -33.90
CA VAL A 308 -36.88 5.74 -32.82
C VAL A 308 -38.37 6.06 -32.98
N ARG A 309 -38.74 7.18 -33.62
CA ARG A 309 -40.15 7.50 -33.92
C ARG A 309 -40.76 6.74 -35.10
N MET A 310 -39.96 6.13 -35.96
CA MET A 310 -40.42 5.36 -37.13
C MET A 310 -40.63 3.86 -36.84
N LEU A 311 -40.23 3.38 -35.65
CA LEU A 311 -40.32 1.96 -35.27
C LEU A 311 -41.51 1.60 -34.37
N ASN A 312 -42.24 2.59 -33.81
CA ASN A 312 -43.42 2.38 -32.96
C ASN A 312 -44.64 3.14 -33.49
N SER A 313 -45.18 2.71 -34.64
CA SER A 313 -46.54 3.08 -35.06
C SER A 313 -47.38 1.81 -35.14
N ASP A 314 -48.36 1.69 -34.24
CA ASP A 314 -49.34 0.61 -34.20
C ASP A 314 -50.17 0.53 -35.49
N PRO A 315 -50.51 -0.68 -35.96
CA PRO A 315 -51.71 -0.90 -36.76
C PRO A 315 -52.77 -1.65 -35.94
N SER A 316 -53.93 -1.03 -35.76
CA SER A 316 -55.18 -1.68 -35.30
C SER A 316 -56.03 -2.10 -36.53
N PRO A 317 -57.16 -2.82 -36.37
CA PRO A 317 -57.26 -4.28 -36.31
C PRO A 317 -58.02 -4.87 -37.51
N ALA A 318 -57.84 -6.18 -37.80
CA ALA A 318 -58.67 -6.89 -38.77
C ALA A 318 -58.97 -8.35 -38.36
N VAL A 319 -60.21 -8.54 -37.89
CA VAL A 319 -61.21 -9.60 -38.15
C VAL A 319 -60.74 -10.97 -38.70
N LEU A 320 -61.19 -12.02 -38.01
CA LEU A 320 -61.13 -13.48 -38.29
C LEU A 320 -61.74 -13.89 -39.66
N PRO A 321 -61.48 -15.13 -40.15
CA PRO A 321 -62.44 -16.21 -39.86
C PRO A 321 -61.85 -17.62 -39.64
N SER A 322 -62.37 -18.28 -38.59
CA SER A 322 -62.87 -19.67 -38.47
C SER A 322 -62.22 -20.89 -39.16
N GLY A 323 -62.05 -21.94 -38.35
CA GLY A 323 -62.13 -23.37 -38.69
C GLY A 323 -60.79 -24.09 -38.60
N GLY A 324 -60.57 -25.16 -37.83
CA GLY A 324 -61.43 -26.05 -37.08
C GLY A 324 -60.81 -27.46 -37.12
N SER A 325 -60.51 -28.06 -35.96
CA SER A 325 -60.59 -29.51 -35.64
C SER A 325 -59.58 -29.93 -34.57
N ALA A 326 -60.13 -30.61 -33.57
CA ALA A 326 -59.51 -31.15 -32.38
C ALA A 326 -58.70 -32.43 -32.63
N VAL A 327 -57.67 -32.69 -31.81
CA VAL A 327 -57.40 -33.98 -31.15
C VAL A 327 -56.65 -33.74 -29.82
N SER A 328 -57.04 -34.54 -28.83
CA SER A 328 -56.72 -34.65 -27.40
C SER A 328 -55.25 -34.61 -26.91
N GLU A 329 -55.11 -34.01 -25.72
CA GLU A 329 -54.44 -34.52 -24.51
C GLU A 329 -53.16 -35.35 -24.67
N ASN A 330 -52.03 -34.76 -24.25
CA ASN A 330 -51.06 -35.44 -23.40
C ASN A 330 -50.34 -34.41 -22.50
N THR A 331 -50.46 -34.70 -21.21
CA THR A 331 -49.83 -34.08 -20.05
C THR A 331 -48.31 -34.06 -20.19
N GLU A 332 -47.69 -32.89 -20.15
CA GLU A 332 -46.27 -32.72 -19.81
C GLU A 332 -46.02 -31.26 -19.39
N THR A 333 -45.89 -31.03 -18.08
CA THR A 333 -45.10 -29.91 -17.55
C THR A 333 -43.64 -30.36 -17.59
N PRO A 334 -42.72 -29.64 -18.26
CA PRO A 334 -41.77 -28.77 -17.52
C PRO A 334 -41.34 -27.54 -18.35
N ALA A 335 -40.76 -26.45 -17.81
CA ALA A 335 -39.83 -26.37 -16.70
C ALA A 335 -39.85 -24.98 -16.03
N LYS A 336 -39.71 -25.01 -14.70
CA LYS A 336 -39.11 -23.94 -13.88
C LYS A 336 -37.91 -23.33 -14.62
N SER A 337 -37.99 -22.04 -14.90
CA SER A 337 -36.82 -21.21 -15.21
C SER A 337 -35.79 -21.38 -14.10
N ALA A 338 -34.54 -21.65 -14.47
CA ALA A 338 -33.45 -21.91 -13.54
C ALA A 338 -33.25 -20.71 -12.58
N ALA A 339 -33.31 -20.96 -11.27
CA ALA A 339 -32.94 -20.00 -10.25
C ALA A 339 -31.45 -19.67 -10.42
N ARG A 340 -31.15 -18.42 -10.82
CA ARG A 340 -29.81 -17.86 -10.74
C ARG A 340 -29.71 -17.14 -9.41
N ASN A 341 -28.75 -17.54 -8.58
CA ASN A 341 -28.41 -16.80 -7.36
C ASN A 341 -27.96 -15.38 -7.74
N ILE A 342 -28.46 -14.36 -7.05
CA ILE A 342 -28.23 -12.94 -7.38
C ILE A 342 -27.56 -12.12 -6.26
N ALA A 343 -27.45 -12.70 -5.06
CA ALA A 343 -26.86 -12.05 -3.89
C ALA A 343 -26.24 -13.09 -2.94
N SER A 344 -25.59 -12.62 -1.88
CA SER A 344 -25.06 -13.41 -0.77
C SER A 344 -25.33 -12.72 0.56
N LEU A 345 -25.72 -13.49 1.58
CA LEU A 345 -25.78 -13.00 2.95
C LEU A 345 -24.36 -12.93 3.50
N THR A 346 -23.82 -11.74 3.74
CA THR A 346 -22.42 -11.56 4.15
C THR A 346 -22.26 -11.52 5.65
N ARG A 347 -23.21 -10.93 6.38
CA ARG A 347 -23.15 -10.78 7.84
C ARG A 347 -24.54 -10.71 8.47
N THR A 348 -24.60 -11.06 9.76
CA THR A 348 -25.77 -10.85 10.61
C THR A 348 -25.32 -10.45 12.02
N ASN A 349 -26.11 -9.64 12.73
CA ASN A 349 -25.94 -9.37 14.16
C ASN A 349 -27.30 -9.49 14.84
N GLY A 350 -27.44 -10.49 15.72
CA GLY A 350 -28.71 -10.81 16.39
C GLY A 350 -29.87 -11.17 15.44
N ALA A 351 -29.59 -11.55 14.19
CA ALA A 351 -30.62 -11.72 13.17
C ALA A 351 -31.52 -12.94 13.46
N ARG A 352 -32.84 -12.70 13.46
CA ARG A 352 -33.86 -13.75 13.54
C ARG A 352 -34.78 -13.66 12.32
N TRP A 353 -34.81 -14.74 11.55
CA TRP A 353 -35.59 -14.84 10.32
C TRP A 353 -36.94 -15.53 10.58
N ALA A 354 -37.97 -15.20 9.81
CA ALA A 354 -39.30 -15.83 9.95
C ALA A 354 -39.38 -17.19 9.22
N GLU A 355 -38.48 -17.41 8.26
CA GLU A 355 -38.42 -18.61 7.44
C GLU A 355 -38.06 -19.86 8.25
N SER A 356 -38.62 -21.02 7.87
CA SER A 356 -38.33 -22.30 8.51
C SER A 356 -36.90 -22.79 8.29
N GLN A 357 -36.24 -22.31 7.24
CA GLN A 357 -34.82 -22.45 6.97
C GLN A 357 -34.23 -21.05 6.82
N PRO A 358 -33.53 -20.52 7.85
CA PRO A 358 -32.92 -19.19 7.76
C PRO A 358 -31.77 -19.19 6.75
N PRO A 359 -31.52 -18.08 6.05
CA PRO A 359 -30.35 -17.94 5.20
C PRO A 359 -29.06 -18.04 6.01
N GLU A 360 -28.09 -18.78 5.49
CA GLU A 360 -26.78 -18.98 6.12
C GLU A 360 -25.78 -17.91 5.65
N VAL A 361 -24.99 -17.37 6.58
CA VAL A 361 -23.93 -16.39 6.28
C VAL A 361 -22.84 -17.05 5.41
N GLY A 362 -22.41 -16.35 4.36
CA GLY A 362 -21.45 -16.84 3.37
C GLY A 362 -22.08 -17.64 2.22
N PHE A 363 -23.39 -17.91 2.27
CA PHE A 363 -24.10 -18.60 1.21
C PHE A 363 -24.83 -17.66 0.27
N ARG A 364 -25.10 -18.19 -0.93
CA ARG A 364 -25.79 -17.51 -2.03
C ARG A 364 -27.30 -17.50 -1.80
N LEU A 365 -27.93 -16.37 -2.13
CA LEU A 365 -29.37 -16.14 -2.04
C LEU A 365 -30.01 -16.19 -3.43
N GLU A 366 -31.14 -16.90 -3.53
CA GLU A 366 -32.02 -16.90 -4.69
C GLU A 366 -32.99 -15.71 -4.66
N PRO A 367 -33.54 -15.27 -5.80
CA PRO A 367 -34.63 -14.32 -5.83
C PRO A 367 -35.82 -14.79 -4.98
N GLY A 368 -36.38 -13.90 -4.18
CA GLY A 368 -37.49 -14.21 -3.28
C GLY A 368 -37.51 -13.37 -2.00
N PRO A 369 -38.51 -13.62 -1.13
CA PRO A 369 -38.73 -12.86 0.08
C PRO A 369 -37.74 -13.22 1.20
N LEU A 370 -37.34 -12.22 1.96
CA LEU A 370 -36.50 -12.27 3.15
C LEU A 370 -37.22 -11.51 4.29
N ASN A 371 -37.63 -12.23 5.32
CA ASN A 371 -38.37 -11.68 6.44
C ASN A 371 -37.51 -11.66 7.70
N LEU A 372 -36.85 -10.53 7.94
CA LEU A 372 -36.04 -10.31 9.14
C LEU A 372 -36.94 -9.83 10.28
N VAL A 373 -37.16 -10.68 11.28
CA VAL A 373 -38.03 -10.37 12.43
C VAL A 373 -37.31 -9.47 13.44
N GLU A 374 -36.00 -9.66 13.62
CA GLU A 374 -35.19 -9.00 14.64
C GLU A 374 -33.71 -8.98 14.21
N GLY A 375 -32.95 -8.02 14.74
CA GLY A 375 -31.51 -7.89 14.48
C GLY A 375 -31.19 -7.16 13.17
N THR A 376 -29.97 -7.34 12.67
CA THR A 376 -29.51 -6.74 11.42
C THR A 376 -28.86 -7.77 10.51
N ALA A 377 -29.01 -7.57 9.20
CA ALA A 377 -28.44 -8.46 8.18
C ALA A 377 -27.81 -7.64 7.04
N SER A 378 -26.63 -8.04 6.59
CA SER A 378 -25.94 -7.43 5.44
C SER A 378 -25.98 -8.38 4.25
N ILE A 379 -26.48 -7.89 3.13
CA ILE A 379 -26.67 -8.63 1.88
C ILE A 379 -25.86 -7.94 0.79
N GLU A 380 -24.99 -8.69 0.13
CA GLU A 380 -24.20 -8.20 -1.01
C GLU A 380 -24.76 -8.79 -2.32
N PHE A 381 -25.17 -7.92 -3.23
CA PHE A 381 -25.64 -8.29 -4.57
C PHE A 381 -24.46 -8.54 -5.50
N ASP A 382 -24.66 -9.33 -6.57
CA ASP A 382 -23.63 -9.57 -7.60
C ASP A 382 -23.17 -8.30 -8.32
N SER A 383 -23.98 -7.26 -8.30
CA SER A 383 -23.63 -5.92 -8.78
C SER A 383 -22.60 -5.21 -7.89
N GLY A 384 -22.29 -5.75 -6.71
CA GLY A 384 -21.43 -5.14 -5.69
C GLY A 384 -22.16 -4.19 -4.74
N VAL A 385 -23.49 -4.10 -4.85
CA VAL A 385 -24.32 -3.29 -3.94
C VAL A 385 -24.45 -4.01 -2.60
N VAL A 386 -24.21 -3.29 -1.51
CA VAL A 386 -24.41 -3.81 -0.15
C VAL A 386 -25.67 -3.19 0.44
N VAL A 387 -26.61 -4.05 0.85
CA VAL A 387 -27.85 -3.66 1.53
C VAL A 387 -27.81 -4.14 2.97
N VAL A 388 -27.98 -3.23 3.92
CA VAL A 388 -28.12 -3.52 5.35
C VAL A 388 -29.60 -3.41 5.72
N LEU A 389 -30.18 -4.51 6.22
CA LEU A 389 -31.55 -4.59 6.71
C LEU A 389 -31.60 -4.52 8.23
N GLU A 390 -32.60 -3.83 8.77
CA GLU A 390 -32.87 -3.75 10.22
C GLU A 390 -34.27 -4.31 10.51
N GLY A 391 -34.32 -5.36 11.34
CA GLY A 391 -35.56 -6.02 11.74
C GLY A 391 -36.40 -5.16 12.71
N PRO A 392 -37.75 -5.16 12.60
CA PRO A 392 -38.55 -5.96 11.68
C PRO A 392 -38.58 -5.39 10.25
N ALA A 393 -38.25 -6.21 9.25
CA ALA A 393 -38.26 -5.85 7.84
C ALA A 393 -38.68 -7.00 6.93
N LYS A 394 -39.44 -6.68 5.88
CA LYS A 394 -39.83 -7.58 4.79
C LYS A 394 -39.24 -7.05 3.49
N PHE A 395 -38.27 -7.79 2.94
CA PHE A 395 -37.53 -7.38 1.75
C PHE A 395 -37.53 -8.50 0.72
N GLU A 396 -37.80 -8.20 -0.54
CA GLU A 396 -37.80 -9.17 -1.62
C GLU A 396 -36.66 -8.88 -2.61
N LEU A 397 -35.85 -9.91 -2.86
CA LEU A 397 -34.80 -9.89 -3.88
C LEU A 397 -35.45 -10.18 -5.24
N GLU A 398 -35.58 -9.17 -6.11
CA GLU A 398 -36.16 -9.36 -7.45
C GLU A 398 -35.06 -9.73 -8.47
N THR A 399 -34.00 -8.92 -8.57
CA THR A 399 -32.85 -9.15 -9.46
C THR A 399 -31.53 -8.66 -8.83
N ASP A 400 -30.40 -8.82 -9.54
CA ASP A 400 -29.08 -8.30 -9.14
C ASP A 400 -29.01 -6.75 -9.05
N GLY A 401 -29.99 -6.05 -9.63
CA GLY A 401 -30.09 -4.58 -9.66
C GLY A 401 -31.38 -4.01 -9.06
N LEU A 402 -32.27 -4.85 -8.52
CA LEU A 402 -33.61 -4.46 -8.10
C LEU A 402 -34.04 -5.21 -6.83
N GLY A 403 -34.44 -4.45 -5.82
CA GLY A 403 -35.04 -4.97 -4.60
C GLY A 403 -36.37 -4.28 -4.28
N PHE A 404 -37.25 -4.99 -3.57
CA PHE A 404 -38.52 -4.46 -3.09
C PHE A 404 -38.58 -4.47 -1.57
N LEU A 405 -38.70 -3.31 -0.94
CA LEU A 405 -38.91 -3.17 0.50
C LEU A 405 -40.39 -2.99 0.77
N GLU A 406 -41.02 -4.04 1.31
CA GLU A 406 -42.44 -4.04 1.66
C GLU A 406 -42.69 -3.28 2.97
N SER A 407 -41.87 -3.53 4.00
CA SER A 407 -41.88 -2.78 5.26
C SER A 407 -40.54 -2.87 5.99
N GLY A 408 -40.25 -1.90 6.88
CA GLY A 408 -39.03 -1.86 7.69
C GLY A 408 -38.01 -0.81 7.22
N ARG A 409 -36.75 -1.00 7.61
CA ARG A 409 -35.64 -0.08 7.29
C ARG A 409 -34.53 -0.81 6.53
N LEU A 410 -33.98 -0.13 5.53
CA LEU A 410 -32.77 -0.55 4.82
C LEU A 410 -31.83 0.61 4.54
N VAL A 411 -30.55 0.30 4.40
CA VAL A 411 -29.52 1.17 3.82
C VAL A 411 -28.90 0.47 2.64
N ALA A 412 -28.77 1.17 1.52
CA ALA A 412 -28.06 0.69 0.34
C ALA A 412 -26.77 1.51 0.14
N ASN A 413 -25.65 0.82 0.01
CA ASN A 413 -24.36 1.36 -0.40
C ASN A 413 -24.07 0.90 -1.83
N VAL A 414 -24.15 1.85 -2.78
CA VAL A 414 -24.05 1.55 -4.21
C VAL A 414 -22.71 2.08 -4.75
N PRO A 415 -21.79 1.19 -5.16
CA PRO A 415 -20.51 1.62 -5.71
C PRO A 415 -20.68 2.24 -7.11
N PRO A 416 -19.72 3.04 -7.62
CA PRO A 416 -19.87 3.77 -8.90
C PRO A 416 -20.18 2.89 -10.12
N GLN A 417 -19.77 1.62 -10.10
CA GLN A 417 -20.05 0.64 -11.17
C GLN A 417 -21.49 0.11 -11.19
N ALA A 418 -22.26 0.31 -10.12
CA ALA A 418 -23.61 -0.21 -9.95
C ALA A 418 -24.70 0.88 -10.02
N VAL A 419 -24.38 2.02 -10.64
CA VAL A 419 -25.33 3.12 -10.91
C VAL A 419 -26.57 2.58 -11.63
N GLY A 420 -27.75 2.92 -11.10
CA GLY A 420 -29.05 2.42 -11.57
C GLY A 420 -29.66 1.34 -10.67
N PHE A 421 -29.00 0.94 -9.59
CA PHE A 421 -29.61 0.07 -8.57
C PHE A 421 -30.91 0.70 -8.06
N THR A 422 -31.98 -0.11 -8.03
CA THR A 422 -33.32 0.39 -7.76
C THR A 422 -33.92 -0.29 -6.53
N ILE A 423 -34.44 0.52 -5.61
CA ILE A 423 -35.28 0.05 -4.51
C ILE A 423 -36.70 0.50 -4.75
N ARG A 424 -37.61 -0.46 -4.87
CA ARG A 424 -39.05 -0.21 -4.95
C ARG A 424 -39.66 -0.33 -3.56
N THR A 425 -40.65 0.49 -3.29
CA THR A 425 -41.51 0.40 -2.11
C THR A 425 -42.97 0.45 -2.57
N PRO A 426 -43.96 0.21 -1.68
CA PRO A 426 -45.37 0.33 -2.04
C PRO A 426 -45.77 1.72 -2.57
N THR A 427 -45.01 2.78 -2.25
CA THR A 427 -45.37 4.17 -2.61
C THR A 427 -44.32 4.90 -3.44
N ALA A 428 -43.09 4.39 -3.53
CA ALA A 428 -41.99 5.06 -4.21
C ALA A 428 -41.10 4.09 -5.00
N THR A 429 -40.44 4.61 -6.03
CA THR A 429 -39.32 3.96 -6.72
C THR A 429 -38.10 4.85 -6.56
N VAL A 430 -37.04 4.29 -5.98
CA VAL A 430 -35.78 4.99 -5.69
C VAL A 430 -34.70 4.44 -6.61
N ILE A 431 -34.14 5.28 -7.46
CA ILE A 431 -33.10 4.92 -8.43
C ILE A 431 -31.79 5.58 -8.00
N ASP A 432 -30.78 4.77 -7.78
CA ASP A 432 -29.46 5.19 -7.37
C ASP A 432 -28.65 5.79 -8.53
N LEU A 433 -27.90 6.87 -8.25
CA LEU A 433 -26.99 7.52 -9.21
C LEU A 433 -25.52 7.55 -8.71
N GLY A 434 -25.12 6.54 -7.94
CA GLY A 434 -23.79 6.29 -7.35
C GLY A 434 -23.69 6.82 -5.93
N THR A 435 -24.39 6.21 -4.97
CA THR A 435 -24.78 6.89 -3.71
C THR A 435 -24.98 5.93 -2.53
N GLU A 436 -24.92 6.49 -1.31
CA GLU A 436 -25.36 5.84 -0.08
C GLU A 436 -26.68 6.46 0.40
N PHE A 437 -27.72 5.65 0.54
CA PHE A 437 -29.07 6.13 0.92
C PHE A 437 -29.81 5.12 1.81
N GLY A 438 -30.66 5.65 2.69
CA GLY A 438 -31.56 4.90 3.56
C GLY A 438 -33.00 4.97 3.06
N VAL A 439 -33.74 3.88 3.20
CA VAL A 439 -35.17 3.82 2.93
C VAL A 439 -35.89 3.24 4.14
N GLN A 440 -36.94 3.92 4.58
CA GLN A 440 -37.85 3.45 5.62
C GLN A 440 -39.26 3.33 5.04
N VAL A 441 -39.92 2.20 5.25
CA VAL A 441 -41.32 2.00 4.89
C VAL A 441 -42.11 1.73 6.16
N ASP A 442 -43.03 2.65 6.45
CA ASP A 442 -43.98 2.53 7.54
C ASP A 442 -45.28 1.91 7.00
N GLU A 443 -45.56 0.67 7.39
CA GLU A 443 -46.73 -0.10 6.94
C GLU A 443 -48.04 0.47 7.50
N GLU A 444 -48.02 1.07 8.71
CA GLU A 444 -49.22 1.61 9.36
C GLU A 444 -49.62 2.96 8.75
N LEU A 445 -48.64 3.81 8.47
CA LEU A 445 -48.85 5.14 7.88
C LEU A 445 -48.92 5.10 6.35
N GLY A 446 -48.49 3.99 5.72
CA GLY A 446 -48.45 3.84 4.27
C GLY A 446 -47.52 4.84 3.61
N THR A 447 -46.36 5.09 4.22
CA THR A 447 -45.38 6.10 3.78
C THR A 447 -44.02 5.49 3.52
N SER A 448 -43.31 6.01 2.52
CA SER A 448 -41.91 5.68 2.27
C SER A 448 -41.02 6.91 2.43
N GLU A 449 -40.10 6.86 3.37
CA GLU A 449 -39.10 7.91 3.61
C GLU A 449 -37.77 7.50 2.97
N VAL A 450 -37.14 8.41 2.25
CA VAL A 450 -35.85 8.20 1.58
C VAL A 450 -34.89 9.28 2.07
N HIS A 451 -33.72 8.86 2.59
CA HIS A 451 -32.69 9.74 3.13
C HIS A 451 -31.39 9.53 2.34
N VAL A 452 -30.76 10.60 1.85
CA VAL A 452 -29.53 10.51 1.07
C VAL A 452 -28.34 10.95 1.93
N PHE A 453 -27.39 10.06 2.17
CA PHE A 453 -26.22 10.33 3.00
C PHE A 453 -25.03 10.82 2.16
N VAL A 454 -24.76 10.16 1.03
CA VAL A 454 -23.65 10.49 0.13
C VAL A 454 -24.11 10.40 -1.30
N GLY A 455 -24.04 11.50 -2.07
CA GLY A 455 -24.38 11.52 -3.49
C GLY A 455 -25.80 12.01 -3.80
N LYS A 456 -26.54 11.34 -4.69
CA LYS A 456 -27.88 11.69 -5.17
C LYS A 456 -28.69 10.47 -5.61
N VAL A 457 -30.01 10.50 -5.39
CA VAL A 457 -30.99 9.53 -5.90
C VAL A 457 -32.12 10.22 -6.65
N GLU A 458 -32.83 9.46 -7.49
CA GLU A 458 -34.09 9.89 -8.10
C GLU A 458 -35.26 9.13 -7.48
N VAL A 459 -36.27 9.85 -7.00
CA VAL A 459 -37.45 9.28 -6.33
C VAL A 459 -38.71 9.59 -7.14
N GLY A 460 -39.38 8.54 -7.62
CA GLY A 460 -40.68 8.62 -8.29
C GLY A 460 -41.80 8.06 -7.40
N ALA A 461 -43.00 8.65 -7.43
CA ALA A 461 -44.16 8.13 -6.71
C ALA A 461 -44.85 7.02 -7.53
N VAL A 462 -45.21 5.92 -6.87
CA VAL A 462 -45.89 4.78 -7.51
C VAL A 462 -47.40 5.08 -7.64
N GLY A 463 -47.96 4.92 -8.85
CA GLY A 463 -49.42 5.00 -9.10
C GLY A 463 -49.97 6.35 -9.57
N GLN A 464 -49.13 7.27 -10.05
CA GLN A 464 -49.54 8.38 -10.91
C GLN A 464 -49.27 8.00 -12.37
N ASP A 465 -50.15 8.39 -13.30
CA ASP A 465 -49.96 8.15 -14.75
C ASP A 465 -48.52 8.46 -15.18
N ASP A 466 -47.93 7.51 -15.89
CA ASP A 466 -46.51 7.29 -16.20
C ASP A 466 -45.84 8.40 -17.06
N ASP A 467 -46.40 9.61 -17.14
CA ASP A 467 -45.95 10.66 -18.07
C ASP A 467 -46.06 12.11 -17.56
N THR A 468 -46.61 12.39 -16.36
CA THR A 468 -46.86 13.80 -15.94
C THR A 468 -46.08 14.33 -14.74
N THR A 469 -45.48 13.48 -13.91
CA THR A 469 -44.70 13.94 -12.75
C THR A 469 -43.27 13.40 -12.85
N PRO A 470 -42.26 14.22 -13.20
CA PRO A 470 -40.89 13.74 -13.32
C PRO A 470 -40.35 13.29 -11.95
N PRO A 471 -39.50 12.24 -11.92
CA PRO A 471 -38.87 11.79 -10.68
C PRO A 471 -38.10 12.95 -10.04
N ARG A 472 -38.21 13.07 -8.72
CA ARG A 472 -37.57 14.16 -7.98
C ARG A 472 -36.18 13.72 -7.58
N ARG A 473 -35.18 14.55 -7.91
CA ARG A 473 -33.80 14.31 -7.50
C ARG A 473 -33.58 14.79 -6.06
N ILE A 474 -33.00 13.92 -5.24
CA ILE A 474 -32.67 14.15 -3.83
C ILE A 474 -31.14 14.04 -3.69
N THR A 475 -30.49 14.97 -3.00
CA THR A 475 -29.02 15.00 -2.84
C THR A 475 -28.60 14.78 -1.39
N ALA A 476 -27.31 14.53 -1.16
CA ALA A 476 -26.73 14.35 0.18
C ALA A 476 -27.21 15.38 1.20
N GLY A 477 -27.59 14.90 2.38
CA GLY A 477 -28.13 15.70 3.47
C GLY A 477 -29.64 15.96 3.37
N GLN A 478 -30.31 15.51 2.29
CA GLN A 478 -31.76 15.68 2.12
C GLN A 478 -32.51 14.37 2.32
N ALA A 479 -33.76 14.51 2.76
CA ALA A 479 -34.73 13.45 2.90
C ALA A 479 -36.06 13.82 2.26
N VAL A 480 -36.85 12.79 1.93
CA VAL A 480 -38.17 12.97 1.36
C VAL A 480 -39.12 11.88 1.82
N SER A 481 -40.35 12.26 2.16
CA SER A 481 -41.42 11.33 2.52
C SER A 481 -42.44 11.28 1.38
N VAL A 482 -42.74 10.08 0.90
CA VAL A 482 -43.68 9.82 -0.19
C VAL A 482 -44.89 9.10 0.38
N ARG A 483 -46.08 9.61 0.05
CA ARG A 483 -47.37 8.95 0.32
C ARG A 483 -48.03 8.58 -0.99
N ALA A 484 -48.76 7.47 -1.00
CA ALA A 484 -49.50 7.04 -2.18
C ALA A 484 -50.36 8.19 -2.76
N LYS A 485 -50.26 8.42 -4.07
CA LYS A 485 -51.03 9.43 -4.82
C LYS A 485 -50.81 10.89 -4.39
N THR A 486 -49.80 11.17 -3.56
CA THR A 486 -49.43 12.53 -3.18
C THR A 486 -48.14 12.90 -3.90
N PRO A 487 -48.09 14.02 -4.66
CA PRO A 487 -46.86 14.46 -5.28
C PRO A 487 -45.83 14.81 -4.20
N VAL A 488 -44.57 14.56 -4.52
CA VAL A 488 -43.43 14.80 -3.63
C VAL A 488 -43.23 16.30 -3.42
N THR A 489 -43.74 16.89 -2.33
CA THR A 489 -43.73 18.35 -2.13
C THR A 489 -42.64 18.87 -1.19
N GLU A 490 -42.32 18.20 -0.09
CA GLU A 490 -41.41 18.75 0.94
C GLU A 490 -40.11 17.94 1.09
N LEU A 491 -38.98 18.64 1.17
CA LEU A 491 -37.67 18.08 1.53
C LEU A 491 -37.44 18.33 3.01
N ALA A 492 -36.96 17.32 3.71
CA ALA A 492 -36.48 17.41 5.09
C ALA A 492 -34.95 17.21 5.11
N ASP A 493 -34.34 17.37 6.28
CA ASP A 493 -32.93 17.02 6.48
C ASP A 493 -32.79 15.50 6.64
N ALA A 494 -31.69 14.94 6.13
CA ALA A 494 -31.37 13.53 6.33
C ALA A 494 -30.99 13.24 7.79
N GLU A 495 -31.49 12.13 8.33
CA GLU A 495 -31.26 11.71 9.72
C GLU A 495 -30.45 10.40 9.72
N PRO A 496 -29.12 10.45 9.54
CA PRO A 496 -28.29 9.25 9.39
C PRO A 496 -28.31 8.33 10.62
N ASP A 497 -28.46 8.90 11.82
CA ASP A 497 -28.43 8.15 13.08
C ASP A 497 -29.66 7.25 13.28
N ARG A 498 -30.71 7.39 12.44
CA ARG A 498 -31.88 6.49 12.44
C ARG A 498 -31.63 5.16 11.72
N PHE A 499 -30.49 5.01 11.06
CA PHE A 499 -30.20 3.87 10.20
C PHE A 499 -28.91 3.15 10.60
N VAL A 500 -28.95 1.82 10.65
CA VAL A 500 -27.73 1.01 10.77
C VAL A 500 -27.05 0.94 9.40
N ARG A 501 -25.91 1.62 9.26
CA ARG A 501 -25.20 1.78 7.97
C ARG A 501 -24.18 0.67 7.69
N SER A 502 -23.72 -0.02 8.72
CA SER A 502 -22.81 -1.17 8.63
C SER A 502 -22.88 -2.02 9.90
N ILE A 503 -22.63 -3.33 9.78
CA ILE A 503 -22.47 -4.23 10.93
C ILE A 503 -20.98 -4.27 11.28
N GLU A 504 -20.59 -3.72 12.43
CA GLU A 504 -19.20 -3.77 12.93
C GLU A 504 -18.71 -5.21 13.09
N GLU A 505 -17.43 -5.47 12.82
CA GLU A 505 -16.81 -6.76 13.12
C GLU A 505 -16.66 -6.90 14.64
N GLU A 506 -17.32 -7.90 15.24
CA GLU A 506 -16.82 -8.45 16.50
C GLU A 506 -15.45 -9.06 16.20
N THR A 507 -14.41 -8.28 16.42
CA THR A 507 -13.07 -8.83 16.54
C THR A 507 -13.11 -9.61 17.87
N PRO A 508 -12.97 -10.96 17.89
CA PRO A 508 -12.82 -11.64 19.17
C PRO A 508 -11.64 -10.98 19.89
N GLU A 509 -11.78 -10.67 21.18
CA GLU A 509 -10.69 -10.11 21.97
C GLU A 509 -9.40 -10.86 21.64
N PRO A 510 -8.29 -10.16 21.32
CA PRO A 510 -7.06 -10.81 20.94
C PRO A 510 -6.63 -11.71 22.11
N GLN A 511 -6.74 -13.02 21.94
CA GLN A 511 -6.19 -13.96 22.91
C GLN A 511 -4.68 -13.69 23.00
N PRO A 512 -4.11 -13.64 24.22
CA PRO A 512 -2.71 -13.29 24.38
C PRO A 512 -1.84 -14.28 23.60
N THR A 513 -1.20 -13.81 22.53
CA THR A 513 -0.26 -14.61 21.73
C THR A 513 1.15 -14.49 22.32
N ARG A 514 1.88 -15.60 22.33
CA ARG A 514 3.31 -15.64 22.69
C ARG A 514 4.15 -15.83 21.45
N VAL A 515 5.37 -15.29 21.48
CA VAL A 515 6.36 -15.42 20.40
C VAL A 515 7.48 -16.33 20.87
N VAL A 516 7.90 -17.26 20.02
CA VAL A 516 8.97 -18.20 20.27
C VAL A 516 9.90 -18.30 19.08
N THR A 517 11.22 -18.40 19.31
CA THR A 517 12.23 -18.46 18.25
C THR A 517 13.05 -19.73 18.36
N PHE A 518 13.06 -20.53 17.30
CA PHE A 518 13.92 -21.70 17.15
C PHE A 518 15.16 -21.31 16.36
N GLN A 519 16.34 -21.38 16.98
CA GLN A 519 17.61 -20.96 16.38
C GLN A 519 18.79 -21.67 17.04
N ASP A 520 19.63 -22.32 16.24
CA ASP A 520 20.77 -23.07 16.75
C ASP A 520 21.79 -22.20 17.49
N GLY A 521 22.09 -22.56 18.73
CA GLY A 521 23.02 -21.85 19.61
C GLY A 521 22.38 -20.72 20.44
N MET A 522 21.07 -20.50 20.33
CA MET A 522 20.31 -19.67 21.27
C MET A 522 19.67 -20.54 22.37
N PRO A 523 19.35 -19.98 23.55
CA PRO A 523 18.60 -20.70 24.57
C PRO A 523 17.25 -21.16 24.02
N ASP A 524 16.96 -22.45 24.16
CA ASP A 524 15.65 -23.02 23.87
C ASP A 524 14.63 -22.35 24.81
N PRO A 525 13.53 -21.85 24.25
CA PRO A 525 12.56 -21.04 24.96
C PRO A 525 11.78 -21.78 26.05
N PHE A 526 11.85 -23.12 26.07
CA PHE A 526 11.12 -23.95 27.03
C PHE A 526 12.05 -24.72 27.96
N THR A 527 13.21 -25.18 27.49
CA THR A 527 14.16 -25.94 28.31
C THR A 527 15.27 -25.07 28.90
N GLY A 528 15.56 -23.90 28.29
CA GLY A 528 16.67 -23.03 28.67
C GLY A 528 18.06 -23.56 28.26
N GLU A 529 18.15 -24.78 27.73
CA GLU A 529 19.39 -25.34 27.17
C GLU A 529 19.66 -24.74 25.78
N LEU A 530 20.89 -24.83 25.26
CA LEU A 530 21.15 -24.35 23.90
C LEU A 530 20.40 -25.21 22.88
N TYR A 531 19.61 -24.56 22.02
CA TYR A 531 18.91 -25.23 20.94
C TYR A 531 19.90 -25.72 19.88
N THR A 532 19.79 -26.98 19.45
CA THR A 532 20.65 -27.63 18.42
C THR A 532 19.81 -28.47 17.46
N GLY A 533 18.63 -27.96 17.09
CA GLY A 533 17.60 -28.69 16.33
C GLY A 533 17.48 -28.27 14.86
N THR A 534 18.43 -27.49 14.33
CA THR A 534 18.40 -27.00 12.95
C THR A 534 19.21 -27.91 12.03
N ASP A 535 18.54 -28.68 11.18
CA ASP A 535 19.18 -29.35 10.04
C ASP A 535 19.10 -28.43 8.81
N ASP A 536 20.20 -28.23 8.09
CA ASP A 536 20.18 -27.54 6.81
C ASP A 536 21.14 -28.12 5.77
N THR A 537 20.80 -28.00 4.48
CA THR A 537 21.69 -28.46 3.42
C THR A 537 21.40 -27.82 2.08
N THR A 538 22.42 -27.72 1.22
CA THR A 538 22.22 -27.33 -0.18
C THR A 538 22.22 -28.55 -1.11
N LEU A 539 21.20 -28.64 -1.96
CA LEU A 539 21.16 -29.55 -3.10
C LEU A 539 21.70 -28.84 -4.35
N LYS A 540 22.51 -29.52 -5.16
CA LYS A 540 23.07 -28.97 -6.40
C LYS A 540 22.78 -29.87 -7.59
N GLN A 541 22.25 -29.29 -8.68
CA GLN A 541 21.85 -30.05 -9.86
C GLN A 541 23.01 -30.82 -10.52
N TRP A 542 24.22 -30.25 -10.49
CA TRP A 542 25.41 -30.86 -11.11
C TRP A 542 26.06 -31.95 -10.25
N ALA A 543 25.71 -32.00 -8.96
CA ALA A 543 26.07 -33.08 -8.05
C ALA A 543 24.77 -33.67 -7.48
N PRO A 544 23.92 -34.25 -8.34
CA PRO A 544 22.55 -34.60 -7.98
C PRO A 544 22.48 -35.71 -6.94
N THR A 545 23.57 -36.44 -6.76
CA THR A 545 23.75 -37.52 -5.80
C THR A 545 24.33 -37.04 -4.47
N HIS A 546 24.51 -35.73 -4.26
CA HIS A 546 25.14 -35.19 -3.07
C HIS A 546 24.30 -34.07 -2.48
N ASN A 547 24.32 -33.99 -1.16
CA ASN A 547 23.89 -32.82 -0.41
C ASN A 547 25.10 -32.15 0.26
N PHE A 548 25.06 -30.83 0.36
CA PHE A 548 26.16 -30.00 0.85
C PHE A 548 25.74 -29.37 2.17
N GLY A 549 25.65 -30.19 3.22
CA GLY A 549 25.42 -29.76 4.61
C GLY A 549 26.73 -29.57 5.37
N LYS A 550 26.65 -29.18 6.64
CA LYS A 550 27.80 -28.87 7.50
C LYS A 550 28.79 -27.87 6.90
N ARG A 551 28.24 -26.88 6.21
CA ARG A 551 28.99 -25.80 5.55
C ARG A 551 28.34 -24.49 5.93
N GLY A 552 29.11 -23.41 6.08
CA GLY A 552 28.62 -22.09 6.51
C GLY A 552 27.68 -21.37 5.53
N ASP A 553 27.24 -22.00 4.44
CA ASP A 553 26.43 -21.41 3.39
C ASP A 553 25.33 -22.33 2.82
N LEU A 554 24.15 -21.74 2.64
CA LEU A 554 23.00 -22.31 1.94
C LEU A 554 22.75 -21.59 0.62
N HIS A 555 22.35 -22.31 -0.43
CA HIS A 555 22.14 -21.70 -1.76
C HIS A 555 20.77 -22.00 -2.37
N ALA A 556 20.14 -20.99 -2.94
CA ALA A 556 18.90 -21.11 -3.72
C ALA A 556 19.00 -20.32 -5.03
N GLY A 557 18.71 -20.95 -6.18
CA GLY A 557 18.72 -20.33 -7.51
C GLY A 557 19.89 -20.75 -8.40
N GLY A 558 20.04 -20.11 -9.55
CA GLY A 558 21.00 -20.49 -10.58
C GLY A 558 22.32 -19.71 -10.53
N GLU A 559 23.43 -20.39 -10.85
CA GLU A 559 24.78 -19.81 -10.93
C GLU A 559 25.41 -20.14 -12.28
N VAL A 560 26.07 -19.18 -12.94
CA VAL A 560 26.78 -19.48 -14.19
C VAL A 560 28.01 -20.34 -13.93
N LYS A 561 28.06 -21.50 -14.58
CA LYS A 561 29.21 -22.42 -14.56
C LYS A 561 29.68 -22.71 -15.99
N PRO A 562 30.90 -22.31 -16.38
CA PRO A 562 31.41 -22.50 -17.74
C PRO A 562 31.47 -23.95 -18.22
N TRP A 563 31.50 -24.92 -17.30
CA TRP A 563 31.61 -26.35 -17.62
C TRP A 563 30.26 -27.09 -17.67
N ILE A 564 29.13 -26.40 -17.46
CA ILE A 564 27.79 -27.00 -17.57
C ILE A 564 27.23 -26.72 -18.96
N ALA A 565 26.64 -27.73 -19.61
CA ALA A 565 26.15 -27.64 -20.99
C ALA A 565 25.10 -26.52 -21.21
N ASP A 566 24.19 -26.32 -20.25
CA ASP A 566 23.18 -25.25 -20.27
C ASP A 566 23.69 -23.92 -19.66
N GLY A 567 24.96 -23.86 -19.24
CA GLY A 567 25.61 -22.67 -18.69
C GLY A 567 25.22 -22.27 -17.26
N VAL A 568 24.12 -22.79 -16.70
CA VAL A 568 23.63 -22.44 -15.36
C VAL A 568 23.47 -23.67 -14.46
N ALA A 569 24.16 -23.68 -13.33
CA ALA A 569 24.01 -24.64 -12.23
C ALA A 569 22.87 -24.23 -11.31
N VAL A 570 21.87 -25.08 -11.12
CA VAL A 570 20.78 -24.80 -10.17
C VAL A 570 21.10 -25.36 -8.78
N SER A 571 20.81 -24.57 -7.74
CA SER A 571 20.87 -24.97 -6.33
C SER A 571 19.53 -24.73 -5.61
N ARG A 572 19.24 -25.55 -4.60
CA ARG A 572 18.10 -25.39 -3.69
C ARG A 572 18.57 -25.67 -2.26
N ALA A 573 17.99 -25.00 -1.28
CA ALA A 573 18.31 -25.24 0.12
C ALA A 573 17.18 -26.01 0.80
N LEU A 574 17.51 -26.92 1.72
CA LEU A 574 16.58 -27.57 2.62
C LEU A 574 16.85 -27.09 4.05
N LEU A 575 15.79 -26.88 4.82
CA LEU A 575 15.87 -26.49 6.23
C LEU A 575 14.84 -27.25 7.06
N ARG A 576 15.20 -27.70 8.25
CA ARG A 576 14.28 -28.29 9.23
C ARG A 576 14.65 -27.81 10.63
N PHE A 577 13.64 -27.40 11.38
CA PHE A 577 13.77 -27.02 12.79
C PHE A 577 13.03 -28.07 13.63
N ASP A 578 13.67 -28.57 14.69
CA ASP A 578 13.02 -29.37 15.71
C ASP A 578 12.05 -28.49 16.54
N LEU A 579 10.76 -28.79 16.44
CA LEU A 579 9.70 -28.07 17.14
C LEU A 579 9.17 -28.86 18.35
N SER A 580 9.82 -29.96 18.73
CA SER A 580 9.32 -30.87 19.75
C SER A 580 9.14 -30.21 21.12
N SER A 581 9.97 -29.21 21.47
CA SER A 581 9.83 -28.47 22.74
C SER A 581 8.55 -27.61 22.79
N LEU A 582 7.92 -27.29 21.65
CA LEU A 582 6.64 -26.60 21.57
C LEU A 582 5.44 -27.51 21.87
N ALA A 583 5.62 -28.84 21.82
CA ALA A 583 4.53 -29.80 21.98
C ALA A 583 3.81 -29.62 23.33
N GLY A 584 2.47 -29.49 23.28
CA GLY A 584 1.66 -29.33 24.48
C GLY A 584 1.77 -27.96 25.16
N LYS A 585 2.28 -26.93 24.47
CA LYS A 585 2.34 -25.54 24.97
C LYS A 585 1.35 -24.59 24.30
N PHE A 586 0.81 -24.98 23.15
CA PHE A 586 -0.08 -24.16 22.34
C PHE A 586 -1.44 -24.80 22.14
N SER A 587 -2.49 -23.97 22.04
CA SER A 587 -3.79 -24.35 21.50
C SER A 587 -3.84 -24.19 19.98
N LYS A 588 -3.18 -23.14 19.47
CA LYS A 588 -3.14 -22.80 18.04
C LYS A 588 -1.87 -22.02 17.69
N ILE A 589 -1.28 -22.32 16.52
CA ILE A 589 -0.23 -21.46 15.92
C ILE A 589 -0.91 -20.37 15.07
N THR A 590 -0.58 -19.11 15.30
CA THR A 590 -1.20 -17.95 14.64
C THR A 590 -0.35 -17.39 13.52
N SER A 591 0.98 -17.42 13.66
CA SER A 591 1.90 -17.01 12.61
C SER A 591 3.21 -17.78 12.68
N ALA A 592 3.92 -17.84 11.56
CA ALA A 592 5.26 -18.39 11.50
C ALA A 592 6.09 -17.64 10.45
N THR A 593 7.32 -17.30 10.80
CA THR A 593 8.23 -16.53 9.95
C THR A 593 9.61 -17.17 9.94
N LEU A 594 10.10 -17.54 8.75
CA LEU A 594 11.47 -18.01 8.55
C LEU A 594 12.39 -16.80 8.30
N ARG A 595 13.38 -16.59 9.15
CA ARG A 595 14.41 -15.56 8.99
C ARG A 595 15.71 -16.17 8.49
N LEU A 596 16.26 -15.61 7.42
CA LEU A 596 17.53 -16.04 6.84
C LEU A 596 18.44 -14.85 6.62
N SER A 597 19.72 -14.97 6.96
CA SER A 597 20.71 -13.92 6.73
C SER A 597 21.48 -14.17 5.44
N VAL A 598 21.47 -13.20 4.54
CA VAL A 598 22.15 -13.29 3.25
C VAL A 598 23.67 -13.24 3.47
N ASN A 599 24.37 -14.22 2.90
CA ASN A 599 25.82 -14.31 2.92
C ASN A 599 26.41 -13.60 1.70
N THR A 600 26.99 -12.41 1.94
CA THR A 600 27.63 -11.56 0.91
C THR A 600 29.12 -11.85 0.71
N ASN A 601 29.73 -12.74 1.52
CA ASN A 601 31.14 -13.12 1.39
C ASN A 601 31.40 -14.06 0.21
N VAL A 602 30.36 -14.51 -0.48
CA VAL A 602 30.44 -15.38 -1.64
C VAL A 602 30.45 -14.49 -2.89
N GLU A 603 31.50 -14.55 -3.73
CA GLU A 603 31.74 -13.71 -4.93
C GLU A 603 30.63 -13.73 -6.02
N PHE A 604 29.51 -14.39 -5.75
CA PHE A 604 28.46 -14.69 -6.71
C PHE A 604 27.16 -14.03 -6.27
N TYR A 605 27.06 -12.73 -6.54
CA TYR A 605 25.87 -11.93 -6.31
C TYR A 605 24.77 -12.28 -7.32
N PRO A 606 23.47 -12.16 -6.96
CA PRO A 606 22.38 -12.27 -7.93
C PRO A 606 22.59 -11.22 -9.03
N TRP A 607 22.73 -11.67 -10.27
CA TRP A 607 23.04 -10.80 -11.42
C TRP A 607 21.88 -9.82 -11.62
N ASP A 608 22.13 -8.51 -11.53
CA ASP A 608 21.40 -7.30 -12.00
C ASP A 608 19.86 -7.33 -12.25
N ALA A 609 19.14 -8.37 -11.82
CA ALA A 609 17.75 -8.64 -12.14
C ALA A 609 16.99 -9.05 -10.87
N PRO A 610 15.76 -8.54 -10.69
CA PRO A 610 14.91 -8.94 -9.58
C PRO A 610 14.52 -10.42 -9.70
N GLY A 611 14.26 -11.04 -8.55
CA GLY A 611 13.85 -12.43 -8.44
C GLY A 611 12.80 -12.64 -7.35
N GLU A 612 12.45 -13.90 -7.13
CA GLU A 612 11.48 -14.28 -6.10
C GLU A 612 11.93 -15.58 -5.45
N LEU A 613 12.21 -15.53 -4.14
CA LEU A 613 12.42 -16.71 -3.34
C LEU A 613 11.07 -17.32 -2.98
N GLN A 614 11.01 -18.65 -3.04
CA GLN A 614 9.82 -19.42 -2.71
C GLN A 614 10.22 -20.49 -1.70
N LEU A 615 9.54 -20.46 -0.56
CA LEU A 615 9.63 -21.52 0.44
C LEU A 615 8.51 -22.52 0.19
N HIS A 616 8.85 -23.79 0.08
CA HIS A 616 7.88 -24.87 -0.10
C HIS A 616 8.00 -25.85 1.05
N ARG A 617 6.87 -26.36 1.52
CA ARG A 617 6.87 -27.51 2.44
C ARG A 617 7.31 -28.77 1.70
N MET A 618 8.21 -29.55 2.28
CA MET A 618 8.58 -30.88 1.74
C MET A 618 7.38 -31.85 1.83
N SER A 619 7.34 -32.82 0.92
CA SER A 619 6.35 -33.88 0.98
C SER A 619 6.63 -34.78 2.17
N GLY A 620 5.60 -35.29 2.86
CA GLY A 620 5.80 -36.20 4.00
C GLY A 620 6.58 -37.48 3.65
N ARG A 621 6.60 -37.88 2.37
CA ARG A 621 7.39 -39.03 1.88
C ARG A 621 8.89 -38.72 1.76
N SER A 622 9.24 -37.44 1.71
CA SER A 622 10.62 -36.96 1.58
C SER A 622 11.18 -36.46 2.91
N GLY A 623 10.48 -36.69 4.03
CA GLY A 623 10.86 -36.16 5.35
C GLY A 623 12.01 -36.88 6.05
N ASN A 624 12.41 -38.06 5.59
CA ASN A 624 13.53 -38.81 6.15
C ASN A 624 14.91 -38.33 5.68
N TRP A 625 15.01 -37.10 5.17
CA TRP A 625 16.31 -36.54 4.84
C TRP A 625 17.10 -36.20 6.09
N GLN A 626 18.43 -36.26 5.96
CA GLN A 626 19.38 -35.87 6.99
C GLN A 626 20.34 -34.82 6.41
N GLU A 627 20.85 -33.96 7.29
CA GLU A 627 21.88 -33.00 6.92
C GLU A 627 23.11 -33.72 6.33
N GLY A 628 23.56 -33.23 5.17
CA GLY A 628 24.71 -33.77 4.47
C GLY A 628 26.04 -33.48 5.16
N ASN A 629 27.09 -34.24 4.83
CA ASN A 629 28.46 -33.93 5.25
C ASN A 629 29.29 -33.46 4.05
N PHE A 630 29.84 -32.26 4.08
CA PHE A 630 30.83 -31.84 3.09
C PHE A 630 32.25 -32.29 3.50
N LEU A 631 32.79 -33.30 2.83
CA LEU A 631 34.22 -33.64 2.90
C LEU A 631 34.98 -32.84 1.83
N ASN A 632 35.91 -31.99 2.28
CA ASN A 632 36.79 -31.12 1.47
C ASN A 632 37.36 -31.81 0.21
N GLY A 633 36.66 -31.71 -0.92
CA GLY A 633 37.20 -32.07 -2.25
C GLY A 633 37.66 -33.52 -2.43
N ALA A 634 37.35 -34.42 -1.50
CA ALA A 634 37.47 -35.85 -1.69
C ALA A 634 36.06 -36.39 -1.87
N ASP A 635 35.84 -37.20 -2.90
CA ASP A 635 34.58 -37.86 -3.21
C ASP A 635 33.85 -38.25 -1.92
N ALA A 636 32.85 -37.46 -1.51
CA ALA A 636 31.74 -38.03 -0.78
C ALA A 636 31.27 -39.14 -1.71
N GLY A 637 31.34 -40.40 -1.27
CA GLY A 637 31.01 -41.54 -2.12
C GLY A 637 29.62 -41.40 -2.71
N ASN A 638 29.23 -42.33 -3.57
CA ASN A 638 27.82 -42.42 -3.98
C ASN A 638 26.92 -42.35 -2.74
N PRO A 639 25.80 -41.61 -2.81
CA PRO A 639 24.96 -41.35 -1.67
C PRO A 639 24.53 -42.67 -1.06
N GLY A 640 24.67 -42.76 0.26
CA GLY A 640 24.16 -43.90 1.02
C GLY A 640 22.63 -43.97 0.93
N SER A 641 22.08 -45.15 1.21
CA SER A 641 20.64 -45.29 1.42
C SER A 641 20.20 -44.37 2.57
N GLY A 642 19.46 -43.29 2.28
CA GLY A 642 18.96 -42.33 3.27
C GLY A 642 19.54 -40.92 3.18
N GLU A 643 20.61 -40.70 2.40
CA GLU A 643 21.11 -39.35 2.13
C GLU A 643 20.18 -38.60 1.18
N VAL A 644 20.09 -37.27 1.33
CA VAL A 644 19.25 -36.47 0.44
C VAL A 644 19.94 -36.11 -0.85
N THR A 645 19.24 -36.32 -1.95
CA THR A 645 19.70 -36.08 -3.31
C THR A 645 18.83 -35.02 -3.98
N TRP A 646 19.26 -34.52 -5.14
CA TRP A 646 18.54 -33.50 -5.90
C TRP A 646 17.09 -33.87 -6.22
N ASN A 647 16.81 -35.16 -6.39
CA ASN A 647 15.48 -35.72 -6.60
C ASN A 647 15.30 -36.95 -5.69
N GLN A 648 15.05 -36.73 -4.40
CA GLN A 648 15.09 -37.77 -3.37
C GLN A 648 14.22 -38.98 -3.70
N LEU A 649 12.96 -38.77 -4.08
CA LEU A 649 12.04 -39.86 -4.42
C LEU A 649 12.29 -40.50 -5.80
N ALA A 650 13.11 -39.90 -6.66
CA ALA A 650 13.39 -40.41 -8.00
C ALA A 650 14.86 -40.83 -8.19
N HIS A 651 15.60 -40.98 -7.08
CA HIS A 651 16.99 -41.38 -7.09
C HIS A 651 17.18 -42.73 -7.80
N GLY A 652 17.88 -42.72 -8.93
CA GLY A 652 18.13 -43.91 -9.76
C GLY A 652 17.03 -44.27 -10.78
N GLU A 653 15.90 -43.56 -10.80
CA GLU A 653 14.74 -43.88 -11.66
C GLU A 653 14.47 -42.89 -12.79
N LYS A 654 14.86 -41.61 -12.65
CA LYS A 654 14.67 -40.55 -13.66
C LYS A 654 15.98 -39.91 -14.06
N ASP A 655 16.06 -39.39 -15.30
CA ASP A 655 17.18 -38.55 -15.71
C ASP A 655 17.24 -37.30 -14.81
N TRP A 656 18.37 -37.14 -14.11
CA TRP A 656 18.61 -36.10 -13.12
C TRP A 656 18.57 -34.67 -13.70
N ARG A 657 18.55 -34.51 -15.04
CA ARG A 657 18.52 -33.20 -15.72
C ARG A 657 17.11 -32.61 -15.81
N GLU A 658 16.06 -33.36 -15.50
CA GLU A 658 14.68 -32.86 -15.50
C GLU A 658 14.44 -31.92 -14.31
N VAL A 659 14.53 -30.61 -14.58
CA VAL A 659 14.07 -29.56 -13.66
C VAL A 659 12.56 -29.67 -13.49
N GLY A 660 12.10 -29.96 -12.26
CA GLY A 660 10.67 -30.06 -11.95
C GLY A 660 10.11 -31.47 -11.77
N ALA A 661 10.92 -32.47 -11.40
CA ALA A 661 10.43 -33.80 -11.05
C ALA A 661 9.59 -33.88 -9.74
N GLY A 662 9.09 -32.75 -9.22
CA GLY A 662 7.68 -32.57 -8.88
C GLY A 662 6.99 -33.48 -7.84
N ARG A 663 7.72 -34.19 -6.97
CA ARG A 663 7.08 -34.95 -5.87
C ARG A 663 7.71 -34.80 -4.50
N ASP A 664 8.89 -34.18 -4.40
CA ASP A 664 9.58 -34.07 -3.11
C ASP A 664 9.06 -32.95 -2.21
N PHE A 665 8.26 -32.02 -2.76
CA PHE A 665 7.69 -30.89 -2.04
C PHE A 665 6.30 -30.54 -2.57
N VAL A 666 5.53 -29.77 -1.79
CA VAL A 666 4.21 -29.26 -2.14
C VAL A 666 4.35 -28.13 -3.18
N PRO A 667 3.73 -28.23 -4.37
CA PRO A 667 3.92 -27.23 -5.43
C PRO A 667 3.49 -25.81 -5.06
N SER A 668 2.47 -25.67 -4.22
CA SER A 668 2.07 -24.37 -3.67
C SER A 668 3.12 -23.89 -2.67
N PRO A 669 3.72 -22.70 -2.87
CA PRO A 669 4.68 -22.16 -1.91
C PRO A 669 3.98 -21.84 -0.59
N SER A 670 4.65 -22.11 0.51
CA SER A 670 4.27 -21.73 1.87
C SER A 670 4.68 -20.29 2.18
N ALA A 671 5.65 -19.71 1.47
CA ALA A 671 6.00 -18.30 1.59
C ALA A 671 6.65 -17.80 0.28
N ARG A 672 6.52 -16.51 0.00
CA ARG A 672 7.17 -15.86 -1.15
C ARG A 672 7.88 -14.60 -0.70
N LEU A 673 9.04 -14.36 -1.26
CA LEU A 673 9.81 -13.15 -1.01
C LEU A 673 10.37 -12.60 -2.32
N PRO A 674 9.76 -11.56 -2.91
CA PRO A 674 10.38 -10.85 -4.02
C PRO A 674 11.65 -10.13 -3.53
N TYR A 675 12.68 -10.08 -4.37
CA TYR A 675 13.91 -9.37 -4.07
C TYR A 675 14.46 -8.60 -5.27
N GLU A 676 15.10 -7.48 -4.98
CA GLU A 676 15.77 -6.62 -5.96
C GLU A 676 17.25 -7.01 -6.15
N PRO A 677 17.92 -6.52 -7.21
CA PRO A 677 19.36 -6.74 -7.41
C PRO A 677 20.19 -6.29 -6.21
N ARG A 678 21.28 -7.02 -5.90
CA ARG A 678 22.14 -6.81 -4.71
C ARG A 678 21.41 -7.01 -3.38
N PHE A 679 20.47 -7.95 -3.37
CA PHE A 679 19.84 -8.48 -2.16
C PHE A 679 20.87 -8.81 -1.07
N SER A 680 20.69 -8.24 0.13
CA SER A 680 21.58 -8.39 1.30
C SER A 680 20.83 -8.18 2.60
N GLY A 681 21.43 -8.56 3.74
CA GLY A 681 20.82 -8.42 5.06
C GLY A 681 20.01 -9.66 5.48
N THR A 682 19.24 -9.54 6.55
CA THR A 682 18.31 -10.60 6.99
C THR A 682 16.98 -10.43 6.28
N CYS A 683 16.45 -11.52 5.75
CA CYS A 683 15.17 -11.55 5.09
C CYS A 683 14.17 -12.42 5.85
N GLU A 684 12.91 -12.04 5.78
CA GLU A 684 11.80 -12.72 6.45
C GLU A 684 10.87 -13.33 5.40
N LEU A 685 10.67 -14.64 5.47
CA LEU A 685 9.67 -15.36 4.70
C LEU A 685 8.51 -15.68 5.65
N VAL A 686 7.45 -14.88 5.59
CA VAL A 686 6.22 -15.08 6.36
C VAL A 686 5.43 -16.22 5.74
N LEU A 687 5.08 -17.23 6.54
CA LEU A 687 4.32 -18.37 6.06
C LEU A 687 2.86 -17.97 5.81
N GLU A 688 2.36 -18.26 4.61
CA GLU A 688 1.02 -17.97 4.13
C GLU A 688 0.12 -19.21 4.24
N GLY A 689 -1.16 -18.99 4.53
CA GLY A 689 -2.19 -20.03 4.51
C GLY A 689 -2.28 -20.85 5.80
N ASP A 690 -2.66 -22.13 5.67
CA ASP A 690 -2.93 -23.02 6.81
C ASP A 690 -1.63 -23.53 7.46
N LEU A 691 -1.44 -23.20 8.75
CA LEU A 691 -0.28 -23.54 9.57
C LEU A 691 -0.43 -24.85 10.37
N GLN A 692 -1.54 -25.60 10.21
CA GLN A 692 -1.78 -26.87 10.92
C GLN A 692 -0.64 -27.90 10.77
N PHE A 693 0.15 -27.82 9.70
CA PHE A 693 1.29 -28.72 9.53
C PHE A 693 2.42 -28.45 10.52
N LEU A 694 2.64 -27.20 10.94
CA LEU A 694 3.61 -26.88 12.00
C LEU A 694 3.13 -27.45 13.34
N GLU A 695 1.82 -27.37 13.61
CA GLU A 695 1.23 -27.98 14.79
C GLU A 695 1.42 -29.49 14.79
N HIS A 696 1.27 -30.12 13.62
CA HIS A 696 1.53 -31.54 13.45
C HIS A 696 3.01 -31.89 13.63
N TRP A 697 3.94 -31.08 13.09
CA TRP A 697 5.38 -31.27 13.27
C TRP A 697 5.83 -31.14 14.73
N ALA A 698 5.24 -30.21 15.48
CA ALA A 698 5.51 -30.08 16.90
C ALA A 698 5.00 -31.30 17.69
N LYS A 699 3.79 -31.80 17.37
CA LYS A 699 3.16 -32.95 18.06
C LYS A 699 3.76 -34.31 17.65
N ASP A 700 4.18 -34.45 16.41
CA ASP A 700 4.80 -35.63 15.83
C ASP A 700 6.07 -35.23 15.06
N PRO A 701 7.24 -35.15 15.74
CA PRO A 701 8.49 -34.75 15.11
C PRO A 701 8.90 -35.63 13.92
N ALA A 702 8.46 -36.89 13.87
CA ALA A 702 8.74 -37.78 12.73
C ALA A 702 7.99 -37.36 11.44
N SER A 703 6.92 -36.59 11.57
CA SER A 703 6.18 -36.02 10.43
C SER A 703 6.86 -34.77 9.85
N ASN A 704 7.87 -34.23 10.53
CA ASN A 704 8.58 -33.01 10.15
C ASN A 704 9.51 -33.22 8.95
N ALA A 705 8.95 -32.97 7.76
CA ALA A 705 9.69 -33.09 6.51
C ALA A 705 10.56 -31.86 6.18
N GLY A 706 10.41 -30.76 6.92
CA GLY A 706 11.11 -29.51 6.68
C GLY A 706 10.65 -28.75 5.43
N PHE A 707 11.44 -27.77 5.04
CA PHE A 707 11.21 -26.84 3.96
C PHE A 707 12.24 -26.98 2.85
N LEU A 708 11.82 -26.60 1.64
CA LEU A 708 12.66 -26.42 0.47
C LEU A 708 12.58 -24.96 0.05
N LEU A 709 13.72 -24.28 0.06
CA LEU A 709 13.90 -22.93 -0.45
C LEU A 709 14.46 -22.98 -1.87
N ARG A 710 13.80 -22.28 -2.78
CA ARG A 710 14.22 -22.14 -4.17
C ARG A 710 14.03 -20.72 -4.65
N GLU A 711 14.72 -20.39 -5.73
CA GLU A 711 14.39 -19.19 -6.52
C GLU A 711 13.41 -19.58 -7.63
N ARG A 712 12.42 -18.74 -7.92
CA ARG A 712 11.34 -19.01 -8.87
C ARG A 712 11.85 -19.26 -10.30
N SER A 713 12.73 -18.41 -10.77
CA SER A 713 13.45 -18.47 -12.05
C SER A 713 14.80 -19.19 -11.94
N GLU A 714 14.86 -20.36 -11.30
CA GLU A 714 16.09 -21.07 -10.93
C GLU A 714 17.09 -21.38 -12.08
N ARG A 715 16.65 -21.31 -13.34
CA ARG A 715 17.49 -21.44 -14.55
C ARG A 715 18.15 -20.12 -14.99
N LYS A 716 17.89 -19.01 -14.30
CA LYS A 716 18.58 -17.74 -14.47
C LYS A 716 19.75 -17.65 -13.48
N PRO A 717 20.77 -16.84 -13.75
CA PRO A 717 21.93 -16.69 -12.86
C PRO A 717 21.62 -15.76 -11.68
N ASN A 718 20.66 -16.16 -10.86
CA ASN A 718 20.09 -15.37 -9.76
C ASN A 718 20.22 -16.05 -8.40
N ARG A 719 21.26 -16.87 -8.23
CA ARG A 719 21.55 -17.53 -6.95
C ARG A 719 21.65 -16.51 -5.81
N VAL A 720 20.95 -16.83 -4.72
CA VAL A 720 21.11 -16.20 -3.42
C VAL A 720 21.83 -17.16 -2.48
N SER A 721 22.75 -16.63 -1.67
CA SER A 721 23.47 -17.37 -0.64
C SER A 721 23.03 -16.89 0.74
N PHE A 722 22.80 -17.80 1.67
CA PHE A 722 22.45 -17.52 3.06
C PHE A 722 23.48 -18.16 3.99
N TYR A 723 23.59 -17.67 5.22
CA TYR A 723 24.31 -18.39 6.26
C TYR A 723 23.50 -19.60 6.73
N SER A 724 24.20 -20.69 7.04
CA SER A 724 23.65 -21.91 7.64
C SER A 724 23.76 -21.90 9.17
N SER A 725 23.27 -22.96 9.82
CA SER A 725 23.45 -23.25 11.24
C SER A 725 24.92 -23.38 11.67
N GLU A 726 25.85 -23.60 10.73
CA GLU A 726 27.28 -23.82 11.00
C GLU A 726 28.10 -22.54 11.17
N VAL A 727 27.55 -21.37 10.83
CA VAL A 727 28.29 -20.12 10.99
C VAL A 727 28.57 -19.83 12.48
N SER A 728 29.75 -19.31 12.79
CA SER A 728 30.14 -19.01 14.18
C SER A 728 29.32 -17.88 14.81
N ASP A 729 28.84 -16.94 14.00
CA ASP A 729 27.97 -15.86 14.45
C ASP A 729 26.54 -16.37 14.60
N VAL A 730 26.13 -16.67 15.83
CA VAL A 730 24.81 -17.24 16.14
C VAL A 730 23.69 -16.38 15.57
N ALA A 731 23.79 -15.05 15.64
CA ALA A 731 22.75 -14.13 15.17
C ALA A 731 22.44 -14.26 13.67
N SER A 732 23.44 -14.67 12.88
CA SER A 732 23.31 -14.85 11.43
C SER A 732 22.70 -16.20 11.03
N ARG A 733 22.57 -17.16 11.94
CA ARG A 733 22.02 -18.50 11.67
C ARG A 733 20.53 -18.44 11.31
N PRO A 734 20.00 -19.42 10.55
CA PRO A 734 18.56 -19.52 10.27
C PRO A 734 17.71 -19.51 11.54
N GLN A 735 16.55 -18.85 11.48
CA GLN A 735 15.62 -18.77 12.61
C GLN A 735 14.20 -19.07 12.15
N LEU A 736 13.47 -19.86 12.91
CA LEU A 736 12.03 -20.02 12.75
C LEU A 736 11.31 -19.38 13.94
N VAL A 737 10.64 -18.26 13.68
CA VAL A 737 9.85 -17.53 14.67
C VAL A 737 8.40 -17.98 14.55
N ILE A 738 7.80 -18.41 15.66
CA ILE A 738 6.42 -18.88 15.72
C ILE A 738 5.66 -18.04 16.74
N GLU A 739 4.48 -17.57 16.36
CA GLU A 739 3.51 -16.98 17.28
C GLU A 739 2.39 -17.98 17.55
N TYR A 740 2.01 -18.12 18.81
CA TYR A 740 1.02 -19.10 19.23
C TYR A 740 0.15 -18.61 20.38
N VAL A 741 -1.04 -19.17 20.48
CA VAL A 741 -1.93 -19.01 21.64
C VAL A 741 -1.60 -20.09 22.66
N PRO A 742 -1.27 -19.75 23.92
CA PRO A 742 -0.94 -20.74 24.95
C PRO A 742 -2.16 -21.58 25.36
N LEU A 743 -1.91 -22.75 25.96
CA LEU A 743 -2.98 -23.53 26.61
C LEU A 743 -3.43 -22.83 27.90
N GLN A 744 -4.75 -22.82 28.18
CA GLN A 744 -5.36 -22.13 29.34
C GLN A 744 -4.70 -22.48 30.68
N GLN A 745 -4.31 -23.74 30.90
CA GLN A 745 -3.65 -24.18 32.14
C GLN A 745 -2.32 -23.47 32.41
N GLN A 746 -1.56 -23.09 31.37
CA GLN A 746 -0.31 -22.34 31.57
C GLN A 746 -0.54 -20.87 31.95
N VAL A 747 -1.66 -20.30 31.51
CA VAL A 747 -2.04 -18.93 31.89
C VAL A 747 -2.40 -18.88 33.37
N GLU A 748 -3.13 -19.90 33.85
CA GLU A 748 -3.53 -20.03 35.26
C GLU A 748 -2.31 -20.25 36.18
N ASP A 749 -1.41 -21.19 35.87
CA ASP A 749 -0.21 -21.47 36.69
C ASP A 749 0.74 -20.26 36.79
N GLU A 750 0.95 -19.52 35.70
CA GLU A 750 1.80 -18.32 35.72
C GLU A 750 1.14 -17.16 36.47
N SER A 751 -0.18 -16.97 36.31
CA SER A 751 -0.91 -15.94 37.07
C SER A 751 -0.84 -16.16 38.58
N LEU A 752 -0.91 -17.41 39.03
CA LEU A 752 -0.72 -17.79 40.43
C LEU A 752 0.70 -17.51 40.93
N SER A 753 1.71 -17.78 40.11
CA SER A 753 3.12 -17.51 40.47
C SER A 753 3.44 -16.02 40.61
N VAL A 754 2.87 -15.17 39.74
CA VAL A 754 3.05 -13.71 39.80
C VAL A 754 2.33 -13.13 41.03
N GLU A 755 1.15 -13.66 41.39
CA GLU A 755 0.44 -13.27 42.61
C GLU A 755 1.22 -13.67 43.88
N GLU A 756 1.80 -14.87 43.93
CA GLU A 756 2.64 -15.30 45.06
C GLU A 756 3.92 -14.46 45.21
N GLU A 757 4.58 -14.08 44.10
CA GLU A 757 5.74 -13.18 44.14
C GLU A 757 5.38 -11.76 44.59
N ALA A 758 4.26 -11.22 44.12
CA ALA A 758 3.76 -9.91 44.54
C ALA A 758 3.40 -9.88 46.03
N GLN A 759 2.78 -10.94 46.55
CA GLN A 759 2.47 -11.10 47.97
C GLN A 759 3.74 -11.22 48.83
N ASN A 760 4.75 -11.96 48.35
CA ASN A 760 6.05 -12.08 49.03
C ASN A 760 6.83 -10.76 49.06
N GLN A 761 6.73 -9.93 48.02
CA GLN A 761 7.35 -8.60 48.02
C GLN A 761 6.63 -7.62 48.96
N GLN A 762 5.29 -7.65 49.00
CA GLN A 762 4.53 -6.86 49.98
C GLN A 762 4.82 -7.28 51.43
N GLY A 763 4.98 -8.59 51.68
CA GLY A 763 5.38 -9.11 52.99
C GLY A 763 6.73 -8.57 53.45
N LYS A 764 7.74 -8.58 52.56
CA LYS A 764 9.06 -8.01 52.85
C LYS A 764 9.04 -6.51 53.09
N GLN A 765 8.25 -5.75 52.33
CA GLN A 765 8.11 -4.31 52.54
C GLN A 765 7.42 -3.98 53.87
N GLN A 766 6.46 -4.80 54.32
CA GLN A 766 5.82 -4.66 55.63
C GLN A 766 6.74 -5.04 56.79
N GLU A 767 7.63 -6.02 56.61
CA GLU A 767 8.66 -6.37 57.60
C GLU A 767 9.71 -5.25 57.74
N GLU A 768 10.23 -4.73 56.62
CA GLU A 768 11.20 -3.62 56.63
C GLU A 768 10.64 -2.33 57.22
N SER A 769 9.34 -2.04 57.02
CA SER A 769 8.71 -0.86 57.61
C SER A 769 8.41 -1.02 59.09
N ARG A 770 8.25 -2.25 59.58
CA ARG A 770 8.03 -2.54 61.00
C ARG A 770 9.34 -2.54 61.81
N ASP A 771 10.44 -2.98 61.20
CA ASP A 771 11.79 -2.89 61.78
C ASP A 771 12.34 -1.45 61.82
N LEU A 772 11.73 -0.52 61.08
CA LEU A 772 12.05 0.92 61.13
C LEU A 772 11.21 1.68 62.17
N GLU A 773 10.15 1.07 62.71
CA GLU A 773 9.29 1.64 63.76
C GLU A 773 9.61 1.15 65.18
N GLU A 774 10.35 0.03 65.33
CA GLU A 774 10.97 -0.42 66.61
C GLU A 774 12.34 0.23 66.85
#